data_AF-A0AAW2IA50-F1
#
_entry.id   AF-A0AAW2IA50-F1
#
_cell.length_a   1.000
_cell.length_b   1.000
_cell.length_c   1.000
_cell.angle_alpha   90.00
_cell.angle_beta   90.00
_cell.angle_gamma   90.00
#
_symmetry.space_group_name_H-M   'P 1'
#
loop_
_entity.id
_entity.type
_entity.pdbx_description
1 polymer ?
#
loop_
_entity_poly.entity_id
_entity_poly.type
_entity_poly.pdbx_seq_one_letter_code
_entity_poly.pdbx_strand_id
1 'polypeptide(L)'
;MMNEKISAVRRIMDAAENTAMSYHDDIVENFEYYNAKCLTTDLTPNPHFWNLGVNTSFSAVHVPTNVYDKAQDVLKAIKWSENLNDIFKNNFQMDPSLSWQYFGSSTGFMRQFPAIQWKQEPVDLYDCRTRSWFIEAATSPKDLVILVDHSGSMTGIKKEIARHVVNNILDTLGNNDFVNILSFSEETTEIEPCFKDILVQANLANIRTFKEKMENITTINIANFSYALNKAFHLLQKETDDYAGAQCNQAIMLITDGVPYNFKEIFQEFNWPNMPVREMNFYVDMGNLTFLYFFQVADVREIKWMACANRGYYVHLSTLAEVREQVLQYIPVMARPLVLNRTNHPIIWTPVYADVTDPKMTDWLWQKMEHADQKKKVLEARKNKRFRKEEQDKRFITSYRKGNLEKEGLQQYKLMTSVSMPVFDRRENANITERVLLNEAFWVERQRETRIANLLGVAGTDVPISEIQKLMNPFKLGVNAYAFIVTNNGYILHHPDLRPVYEGILKPNYNSIDMAEIELVDDGYGPREFNKDLLDLRLAVVEQEKNGSKSLTVKYHYDDMKRVGHHKRKYYYSPIENSPFTLVVAVPEDYGKYRVHGEVELHRAHQNEKAVLELFHGENWRVHPDWEYCKYCNDTYLHFKSPEEELYHFLNRSNQPGWKWKEKPKISPDSHFSFTESKKYFPDNNSALKPDKLGKDSYYCDRDLIQSVVFDARYSENNSRVKCSNEQCN
;
A
#
# COMPACT_ATOMS: atom_id res chain seq x y z
N MET A 1 13.45 -8.96 8.60
CA MET A 1 12.36 -8.77 7.62
C MET A 1 12.31 -7.35 7.07
N MET A 2 11.71 -6.35 7.75
CA MET A 2 11.50 -5.01 7.16
C MET A 2 12.79 -4.37 6.62
N ASN A 3 13.89 -4.40 7.39
CA ASN A 3 15.20 -3.90 6.94
C ASN A 3 15.77 -4.65 5.72
N GLU A 4 15.49 -5.94 5.57
CA GLU A 4 15.95 -6.74 4.41
C GLU A 4 15.20 -6.31 3.14
N LYS A 5 13.89 -6.09 3.25
CA LYS A 5 13.05 -5.57 2.15
C LYS A 5 13.49 -4.16 1.74
N ILE A 6 13.73 -3.29 2.73
CA ILE A 6 14.30 -1.94 2.51
C ILE A 6 15.65 -2.03 1.78
N SER A 7 16.53 -2.95 2.20
CA SER A 7 17.85 -3.13 1.59
C SER A 7 17.75 -3.62 0.14
N ALA A 8 16.78 -4.50 -0.16
CA ALA A 8 16.53 -4.96 -1.53
C ALA A 8 16.07 -3.81 -2.45
N VAL A 9 15.16 -2.95 -1.97
CA VAL A 9 14.69 -1.76 -2.71
C VAL A 9 15.83 -0.76 -2.92
N ARG A 10 16.65 -0.51 -1.90
CA ARG A 10 17.81 0.37 -2.01
C ARG A 10 18.78 -0.07 -3.11
N ARG A 11 19.07 -1.38 -3.22
CA ARG A 11 19.91 -1.92 -4.30
C ARG A 11 19.31 -1.71 -5.69
N ILE A 12 17.99 -1.80 -5.83
CA ILE A 12 17.29 -1.53 -7.10
C ILE A 12 17.41 -0.05 -7.46
N MET A 13 17.19 0.84 -6.48
CA MET A 13 17.32 2.29 -6.64
C MET A 13 18.74 2.68 -7.06
N ASP A 14 19.77 2.26 -6.32
CA ASP A 14 21.18 2.57 -6.63
C ASP A 14 21.56 2.10 -8.05
N ALA A 15 21.11 0.90 -8.45
CA ALA A 15 21.36 0.39 -9.78
C ALA A 15 20.63 1.21 -10.87
N ALA A 16 19.40 1.63 -10.61
CA ALA A 16 18.61 2.41 -11.55
C ALA A 16 19.24 3.79 -11.82
N GLU A 17 19.72 4.47 -10.79
CA GLU A 17 20.36 5.79 -10.95
C GLU A 17 21.67 5.70 -11.74
N ASN A 18 22.50 4.70 -11.43
CA ASN A 18 23.78 4.50 -12.12
C ASN A 18 23.59 4.10 -13.58
N THR A 19 22.59 3.25 -13.88
CA THR A 19 22.32 2.80 -15.25
C THR A 19 21.71 3.91 -16.10
N ALA A 20 20.76 4.67 -15.57
CA ALA A 20 20.17 5.81 -16.27
C ALA A 20 21.20 6.88 -16.65
N MET A 21 22.21 7.12 -15.80
CA MET A 21 23.31 8.05 -16.11
C MET A 21 24.14 7.60 -17.33
N SER A 22 24.33 6.29 -17.51
CA SER A 22 25.19 5.75 -18.58
C SER A 22 24.55 5.70 -19.98
N TYR A 23 23.22 5.64 -20.07
CA TYR A 23 22.48 5.37 -21.33
C TYR A 23 21.74 6.60 -21.89
N HIS A 24 22.06 7.82 -21.45
CA HIS A 24 21.25 9.01 -21.74
C HIS A 24 21.17 9.39 -23.23
N ASP A 25 22.30 9.33 -23.95
CA ASP A 25 22.42 9.84 -25.32
C ASP A 25 22.17 8.78 -26.41
N ASP A 26 21.77 7.57 -26.01
CA ASP A 26 21.51 6.48 -26.94
C ASP A 26 20.25 6.73 -27.76
N ILE A 27 20.41 6.79 -29.09
CA ILE A 27 19.30 6.72 -30.02
C ILE A 27 18.92 5.24 -30.15
N VAL A 28 17.68 4.92 -29.82
CA VAL A 28 17.15 3.55 -29.84
C VAL A 28 16.11 3.45 -30.96
N GLU A 29 16.53 2.90 -32.10
CA GLU A 29 15.63 2.56 -33.20
C GLU A 29 15.39 1.05 -33.17
N ASN A 30 14.30 0.64 -32.53
CA ASN A 30 13.82 -0.75 -32.34
C ASN A 30 14.56 -1.57 -31.26
N PHE A 31 13.98 -1.58 -30.05
CA PHE A 31 14.36 -2.47 -28.96
C PHE A 31 13.19 -3.41 -28.63
N GLU A 32 13.45 -4.72 -28.64
CA GLU A 32 12.47 -5.73 -28.24
C GLU A 32 12.62 -6.06 -26.76
N TYR A 33 11.49 -6.16 -26.05
CA TYR A 33 11.45 -6.46 -24.63
C TYR A 33 10.29 -7.42 -24.32
N TYR A 34 10.36 -8.09 -23.17
CA TYR A 34 9.30 -8.99 -22.71
C TYR A 34 8.08 -8.19 -22.24
N ASN A 35 7.08 -8.03 -23.10
CA ASN A 35 5.83 -7.35 -22.75
C ASN A 35 4.91 -8.26 -21.93
N ALA A 36 4.54 -7.83 -20.72
CA ALA A 36 3.71 -8.57 -19.78
C ALA A 36 2.33 -8.96 -20.38
N LYS A 37 1.79 -8.14 -21.29
CA LYS A 37 0.50 -8.37 -21.96
C LYS A 37 0.54 -9.48 -23.02
N CYS A 38 1.71 -9.70 -23.63
CA CYS A 38 1.92 -10.60 -24.77
C CYS A 38 3.07 -11.57 -24.51
N LEU A 39 3.16 -12.11 -23.29
CA LEU A 39 4.18 -13.12 -22.94
C LEU A 39 3.93 -14.42 -23.70
N THR A 40 4.93 -14.87 -24.47
CA THR A 40 4.92 -16.11 -25.27
C THR A 40 5.76 -17.23 -24.67
N THR A 41 6.46 -16.97 -23.57
CA THR A 41 7.39 -17.91 -22.92
C THR A 41 6.69 -18.82 -21.91
N ASP A 42 7.26 -20.00 -21.68
CA ASP A 42 6.72 -20.95 -20.71
C ASP A 42 6.81 -20.38 -19.29
N LEU A 43 5.65 -20.30 -18.64
CA LEU A 43 5.49 -19.87 -17.26
C LEU A 43 5.32 -21.09 -16.36
N THR A 44 6.13 -21.20 -15.31
CA THR A 44 6.04 -22.30 -14.35
C THR A 44 5.22 -21.89 -13.12
N PRO A 45 4.24 -22.69 -12.68
CA PRO A 45 3.49 -22.38 -11.47
C PRO A 45 4.41 -22.40 -10.25
N ASN A 46 4.39 -21.33 -9.45
CA ASN A 46 5.24 -21.22 -8.25
C ASN A 46 4.38 -21.04 -6.97
N PRO A 47 4.52 -21.90 -5.95
CA PRO A 47 3.78 -21.81 -4.69
C PRO A 47 3.95 -20.50 -3.93
N HIS A 48 5.16 -19.94 -3.95
CA HIS A 48 5.46 -18.65 -3.31
C HIS A 48 4.62 -17.51 -3.90
N PHE A 49 4.38 -17.59 -5.21
CA PHE A 49 3.50 -16.68 -5.96
C PHE A 49 2.10 -17.26 -6.11
N TRP A 50 1.61 -18.02 -5.11
CA TRP A 50 0.25 -18.57 -5.06
C TRP A 50 -0.13 -19.44 -6.26
N ASN A 51 0.82 -20.27 -6.73
CA ASN A 51 0.69 -21.13 -7.90
C ASN A 51 0.40 -20.36 -9.21
N LEU A 52 0.69 -19.06 -9.26
CA LEU A 52 0.68 -18.31 -10.50
C LEU A 52 1.83 -18.77 -11.39
N GLY A 53 1.58 -18.84 -12.70
CA GLY A 53 2.62 -19.08 -13.69
C GLY A 53 3.56 -17.89 -13.73
N VAL A 54 4.78 -18.09 -13.25
CA VAL A 54 5.83 -17.07 -13.22
C VAL A 54 7.12 -17.60 -13.83
N ASN A 55 7.95 -16.69 -14.33
CA ASN A 55 9.30 -17.00 -14.78
C ASN A 55 10.34 -16.23 -13.97
N THR A 56 11.17 -16.96 -13.23
CA THR A 56 12.22 -16.42 -12.36
C THR A 56 13.51 -16.05 -13.12
N SER A 57 13.58 -16.30 -14.44
CA SER A 57 14.77 -16.04 -15.26
C SER A 57 14.81 -14.66 -15.90
N PHE A 58 13.70 -13.93 -15.95
CA PHE A 58 13.66 -12.57 -16.49
C PHE A 58 12.52 -11.75 -15.89
N SER A 59 12.53 -10.44 -16.12
CA SER A 59 11.48 -9.48 -15.76
C SER A 59 10.59 -9.14 -16.95
N ALA A 60 9.32 -8.87 -16.69
CA ALA A 60 8.35 -8.43 -17.70
C ALA A 60 8.07 -6.93 -17.55
N VAL A 61 7.71 -6.28 -18.66
CA VAL A 61 7.35 -4.86 -18.70
C VAL A 61 5.87 -4.73 -19.00
N HIS A 62 5.15 -4.06 -18.10
CA HIS A 62 3.79 -3.61 -18.28
C HIS A 62 3.80 -2.17 -18.78
N VAL A 63 3.09 -1.91 -19.89
CA VAL A 63 2.86 -0.56 -20.40
C VAL A 63 1.35 -0.31 -20.35
N PRO A 64 0.90 0.77 -19.70
CA PRO A 64 -0.53 1.06 -19.56
C PRO A 64 -1.11 1.50 -20.90
N THR A 65 -2.43 1.33 -21.07
CA THR A 65 -3.10 1.51 -22.38
C THR A 65 -3.08 2.96 -22.89
N ASN A 66 -2.91 3.94 -22.00
CA ASN A 66 -2.77 5.38 -22.32
C ASN A 66 -1.37 5.77 -22.82
N VAL A 67 -0.36 4.92 -22.66
CA VAL A 67 1.03 5.23 -23.04
C VAL A 67 1.41 4.48 -24.31
N TYR A 68 2.02 5.18 -25.26
CA TYR A 68 2.52 4.57 -26.48
C TYR A 68 3.88 3.91 -26.25
N ASP A 69 3.93 2.59 -26.39
CA ASP A 69 5.10 1.75 -26.10
C ASP A 69 6.31 2.02 -27.00
N LYS A 70 6.08 2.48 -28.24
CA LYS A 70 7.15 2.82 -29.20
C LYS A 70 7.56 4.29 -29.16
N ALA A 71 7.08 5.08 -28.20
CA ALA A 71 7.58 6.44 -27.99
C ALA A 71 9.08 6.39 -27.66
N GLN A 72 9.88 7.30 -28.23
CA GLN A 72 11.34 7.28 -28.05
C GLN A 72 11.75 7.37 -26.58
N ASP A 73 11.08 8.20 -25.79
CA ASP A 73 11.38 8.37 -24.37
C ASP A 73 11.07 7.10 -23.56
N VAL A 74 9.97 6.41 -23.89
CA VAL A 74 9.57 5.15 -23.26
C VAL A 74 10.54 4.03 -23.64
N LEU A 75 10.88 3.88 -24.93
CA LEU A 75 11.82 2.86 -25.39
C LEU A 75 13.23 3.04 -24.81
N LYS A 76 13.73 4.29 -24.76
CA LYS A 76 15.00 4.60 -24.10
C LYS A 76 14.96 4.18 -22.64
N ALA A 77 13.85 4.46 -21.95
CA ALA A 77 13.71 4.13 -20.55
C ALA A 77 13.58 2.62 -20.28
N ILE A 78 12.89 1.90 -21.17
CA ILE A 78 12.81 0.44 -21.14
C ILE A 78 14.18 -0.19 -21.38
N LYS A 79 14.98 0.34 -22.31
CA LYS A 79 16.33 -0.16 -22.64
C LYS A 79 17.27 -0.11 -21.43
N TRP A 80 17.45 1.05 -20.80
CA TRP A 80 18.39 1.14 -19.67
C TRP A 80 17.91 0.34 -18.44
N SER A 81 16.58 0.21 -18.26
CA SER A 81 16.01 -0.58 -17.16
C SER A 81 16.24 -2.09 -17.31
N GLU A 82 16.74 -2.58 -18.45
CA GLU A 82 17.10 -3.99 -18.66
C GLU A 82 18.15 -4.47 -17.64
N ASN A 83 19.12 -3.60 -17.30
CA ASN A 83 20.17 -3.90 -16.34
C ASN A 83 19.65 -4.19 -14.92
N LEU A 84 18.41 -3.79 -14.60
CA LEU A 84 17.78 -4.10 -13.32
C LEU A 84 17.42 -5.59 -13.18
N ASN A 85 17.34 -6.33 -14.29
CA ASN A 85 16.98 -7.75 -14.27
C ASN A 85 17.94 -8.60 -13.42
N ASP A 86 19.24 -8.32 -13.51
CA ASP A 86 20.24 -9.06 -12.74
C ASP A 86 20.17 -8.72 -11.25
N ILE A 87 19.82 -7.48 -10.92
CA ILE A 87 19.62 -7.04 -9.53
C ILE A 87 18.39 -7.73 -8.93
N PHE A 88 17.28 -7.80 -9.68
CA PHE A 88 16.07 -8.50 -9.21
C PHE A 88 16.33 -9.98 -8.92
N LYS A 89 17.09 -10.66 -9.79
CA LYS A 89 17.50 -12.05 -9.59
C LYS A 89 18.39 -12.21 -8.35
N ASN A 90 19.41 -11.37 -8.22
CA ASN A 90 20.32 -11.41 -7.09
C ASN A 90 19.58 -11.18 -5.77
N ASN A 91 18.65 -10.22 -5.74
CA ASN A 91 17.78 -9.97 -4.59
C ASN A 91 16.96 -11.20 -4.23
N PHE A 92 16.31 -11.85 -5.20
CA PHE A 92 15.49 -13.04 -4.97
C PHE A 92 16.32 -14.26 -4.54
N GLN A 93 17.56 -14.39 -5.04
CA GLN A 93 18.49 -15.43 -4.59
C GLN A 93 19.00 -15.19 -3.16
N MET A 94 19.19 -13.93 -2.77
CA MET A 94 19.57 -13.56 -1.40
C MET A 94 18.42 -13.73 -0.41
N ASP A 95 17.21 -13.32 -0.79
CA ASP A 95 16.00 -13.44 0.02
C ASP A 95 14.85 -14.08 -0.79
N PRO A 96 14.68 -15.42 -0.68
CA PRO A 96 13.58 -16.14 -1.33
C PRO A 96 12.18 -15.74 -0.83
N SER A 97 12.07 -15.02 0.29
CA SER A 97 10.78 -14.51 0.78
C SER A 97 10.34 -13.22 0.07
N LEU A 98 11.14 -12.66 -0.84
CA LEU A 98 10.71 -11.51 -1.63
C LEU A 98 9.55 -11.90 -2.54
N SER A 99 8.47 -11.10 -2.51
CA SER A 99 7.33 -11.29 -3.41
C SER A 99 7.59 -10.55 -4.73
N TRP A 100 6.75 -9.58 -5.10
CA TRP A 100 6.97 -8.77 -6.29
C TRP A 100 8.06 -7.73 -6.03
N GLN A 101 8.95 -7.60 -7.00
CA GLN A 101 9.89 -6.49 -7.11
C GLN A 101 9.56 -5.73 -8.39
N TYR A 102 9.50 -4.40 -8.31
CA TYR A 102 9.16 -3.60 -9.47
C TYR A 102 9.86 -2.24 -9.48
N PHE A 103 9.98 -1.72 -10.70
CA PHE A 103 10.39 -0.35 -10.98
C PHE A 103 9.32 0.29 -11.85
N GLY A 104 8.64 1.32 -11.33
CA GLY A 104 7.73 2.15 -12.10
C GLY A 104 8.46 3.37 -12.62
N SER A 105 8.43 3.64 -13.92
CA SER A 105 9.04 4.83 -14.50
C SER A 105 8.08 6.01 -14.47
N SER A 106 8.62 7.23 -14.39
CA SER A 106 7.86 8.47 -14.62
C SER A 106 7.25 8.56 -16.02
N THR A 107 7.82 7.84 -16.99
CA THR A 107 7.26 7.68 -18.36
C THR A 107 6.02 6.78 -18.43
N GLY A 108 5.71 6.03 -17.36
CA GLY A 108 4.46 5.28 -17.21
C GLY A 108 4.56 3.76 -17.37
N PHE A 109 5.67 3.21 -17.87
CA PHE A 109 5.86 1.75 -17.85
C PHE A 109 6.27 1.25 -16.45
N MET A 110 5.94 0.00 -16.16
CA MET A 110 6.35 -0.72 -14.97
C MET A 110 7.10 -1.98 -15.35
N ARG A 111 8.32 -2.16 -14.84
CA ARG A 111 9.07 -3.42 -14.95
C ARG A 111 8.87 -4.23 -13.67
N GLN A 112 8.44 -5.47 -13.79
CA GLN A 112 8.11 -6.37 -12.68
C GLN A 112 8.89 -7.68 -12.76
N PHE A 113 9.35 -8.16 -11.61
CA PHE A 113 10.02 -9.44 -11.43
C PHE A 113 9.37 -10.24 -10.29
N PRO A 114 9.19 -11.57 -10.44
CA PRO A 114 9.41 -12.37 -11.65
C PRO A 114 8.44 -12.01 -12.78
N ALA A 115 8.74 -12.43 -14.01
CA ALA A 115 7.85 -12.20 -15.14
C ALA A 115 6.54 -13.01 -15.00
N ILE A 116 5.41 -12.34 -15.25
CA ILE A 116 4.07 -12.93 -15.21
C ILE A 116 3.23 -12.38 -16.36
N GLN A 117 2.34 -13.22 -16.92
CA GLN A 117 1.36 -12.79 -17.91
C GLN A 117 0.29 -11.91 -17.26
N TRP A 118 0.17 -10.69 -17.75
CA TRP A 118 -0.83 -9.72 -17.29
C TRP A 118 -2.22 -10.09 -17.81
N LYS A 119 -3.19 -10.20 -16.91
CA LYS A 119 -4.60 -10.47 -17.27
C LYS A 119 -5.28 -9.16 -17.69
N GLN A 120 -5.95 -9.17 -18.84
CA GLN A 120 -6.55 -7.97 -19.44
C GLN A 120 -8.07 -7.87 -19.27
N GLU A 121 -8.72 -8.73 -18.48
CA GLU A 121 -10.18 -8.86 -18.53
C GLU A 121 -10.92 -7.88 -17.59
N PRO A 122 -11.92 -7.12 -18.08
CA PRO A 122 -12.31 -6.91 -19.49
C PRO A 122 -11.45 -5.88 -20.24
N VAL A 123 -10.78 -4.96 -19.52
CA VAL A 123 -9.77 -4.02 -20.07
C VAL A 123 -8.71 -3.74 -19.00
N ASP A 124 -7.46 -3.54 -19.42
CA ASP A 124 -6.37 -3.14 -18.53
C ASP A 124 -6.42 -1.63 -18.25
N LEU A 125 -6.82 -1.29 -17.02
CA LEU A 125 -6.87 0.07 -16.47
C LEU A 125 -5.70 0.37 -15.54
N TYR A 126 -4.73 -0.55 -15.40
CA TYR A 126 -3.61 -0.35 -14.50
C TYR A 126 -2.66 0.71 -15.07
N ASP A 127 -2.30 1.69 -14.23
CA ASP A 127 -1.18 2.60 -14.44
C ASP A 127 -0.40 2.65 -13.11
N CYS A 128 0.92 2.43 -13.14
CA CYS A 128 1.72 2.41 -11.92
C CYS A 128 1.78 3.78 -11.24
N ARG A 129 1.68 4.88 -12.00
CA ARG A 129 1.81 6.25 -11.48
C ARG A 129 0.62 6.71 -10.65
N THR A 130 -0.53 6.04 -10.79
CA THR A 130 -1.73 6.32 -9.98
C THR A 130 -1.76 5.52 -8.68
N ARG A 131 -0.81 4.60 -8.47
CA ARG A 131 -0.77 3.74 -7.29
C ARG A 131 -0.18 4.48 -6.10
N SER A 132 -0.72 4.21 -4.90
CA SER A 132 -0.24 4.80 -3.65
C SER A 132 1.26 4.59 -3.45
N TRP A 133 1.80 3.41 -3.79
CA TRP A 133 3.24 3.13 -3.66
C TRP A 133 4.12 4.02 -4.52
N PHE A 134 3.63 4.45 -5.67
CA PHE A 134 4.34 5.36 -6.56
C PHE A 134 4.19 6.79 -6.06
N ILE A 135 2.96 7.23 -5.79
CA ILE A 135 2.65 8.62 -5.44
C ILE A 135 3.28 9.03 -4.11
N GLU A 136 3.13 8.19 -3.08
CA GLU A 136 3.62 8.50 -1.73
C GLU A 136 5.16 8.53 -1.67
N ALA A 137 5.85 7.84 -2.58
CA ALA A 137 7.31 7.91 -2.70
C ALA A 137 7.78 9.03 -3.65
N ALA A 138 7.02 9.30 -4.72
CA ALA A 138 7.37 10.31 -5.72
C ALA A 138 7.13 11.74 -5.22
N THR A 139 6.11 11.93 -4.37
CA THR A 139 5.69 13.24 -3.89
C THR A 139 5.65 13.28 -2.36
N SER A 140 5.96 14.43 -1.79
CA SER A 140 5.73 14.67 -0.37
C SER A 140 4.25 15.02 -0.11
N PRO A 141 3.78 14.88 1.15
CA PRO A 141 2.44 15.31 1.55
C PRO A 141 2.14 16.75 1.10
N LYS A 142 0.88 17.00 0.74
CA LYS A 142 0.48 18.28 0.14
C LYS A 142 -0.86 18.79 0.64
N ASP A 143 -0.93 20.11 0.77
CA ASP A 143 -2.14 20.89 1.05
C ASP A 143 -2.63 21.49 -0.27
N LEU A 144 -3.80 21.04 -0.72
CA LEU A 144 -4.31 21.29 -2.05
C LEU A 144 -5.63 22.07 -2.02
N VAL A 145 -5.65 23.22 -2.69
CA VAL A 145 -6.91 23.93 -2.98
C VAL A 145 -7.20 23.82 -4.47
N ILE A 146 -8.29 23.14 -4.82
CA ILE A 146 -8.74 23.01 -6.21
C ILE A 146 -9.80 24.08 -6.48
N LEU A 147 -9.51 25.03 -7.36
CA LEU A 147 -10.43 26.05 -7.82
C LEU A 147 -11.11 25.59 -9.11
N VAL A 148 -12.43 25.45 -9.09
CA VAL A 148 -13.24 25.03 -10.24
C VAL A 148 -14.14 26.18 -10.69
N ASP A 149 -13.93 26.64 -11.92
CA ASP A 149 -14.77 27.61 -12.60
C ASP A 149 -16.09 26.95 -13.00
N HIS A 150 -17.20 27.54 -12.56
CA HIS A 150 -18.54 27.16 -12.99
C HIS A 150 -19.30 28.34 -13.62
N SER A 151 -18.59 29.27 -14.24
CA SER A 151 -19.19 30.33 -15.04
C SER A 151 -19.93 29.79 -16.26
N GLY A 152 -20.76 30.62 -16.88
CA GLY A 152 -21.56 30.25 -18.05
C GLY A 152 -20.75 29.73 -19.24
N SER A 153 -19.47 30.13 -19.37
CA SER A 153 -18.57 29.70 -20.46
C SER A 153 -18.17 28.23 -20.38
N MET A 154 -18.22 27.64 -19.17
CA MET A 154 -17.93 26.24 -18.89
C MET A 154 -19.08 25.29 -19.26
N THR A 155 -20.23 25.80 -19.70
CA THR A 155 -21.41 25.00 -20.02
C THR A 155 -21.15 23.95 -21.12
N GLY A 156 -21.65 22.73 -20.93
CA GLY A 156 -21.53 21.64 -21.91
C GLY A 156 -20.29 20.77 -21.69
N ILE A 157 -19.53 20.52 -22.75
CA ILE A 157 -18.39 19.56 -22.73
C ILE A 157 -17.29 19.99 -21.76
N LYS A 158 -17.03 21.30 -21.63
CA LYS A 158 -15.96 21.83 -20.76
C LYS A 158 -16.20 21.48 -19.29
N LYS A 159 -17.44 21.57 -18.82
CA LYS A 159 -17.84 21.13 -17.47
C LYS A 159 -17.53 19.65 -17.25
N GLU A 160 -17.85 18.80 -18.23
CA GLU A 160 -17.55 17.36 -18.13
C GLU A 160 -16.05 17.09 -18.10
N ILE A 161 -15.26 17.81 -18.90
CA ILE A 161 -13.79 17.72 -18.85
C ILE A 161 -13.28 18.14 -17.47
N ALA A 162 -13.72 19.29 -16.95
CA ALA A 162 -13.35 19.77 -15.62
C ALA A 162 -13.68 18.74 -14.52
N ARG A 163 -14.87 18.14 -14.57
CA ARG A 163 -15.28 17.05 -13.66
C ARG A 163 -14.32 15.86 -13.75
N HIS A 164 -13.97 15.43 -14.96
CA HIS A 164 -13.02 14.34 -15.17
C HIS A 164 -11.60 14.70 -14.69
N VAL A 165 -11.16 15.95 -14.83
CA VAL A 165 -9.87 16.44 -14.32
C VAL A 165 -9.84 16.35 -12.79
N VAL A 166 -10.84 16.91 -12.12
CA VAL A 166 -10.95 16.88 -10.65
C VAL A 166 -10.97 15.44 -10.16
N ASN A 167 -11.75 14.55 -10.79
CA ASN A 167 -11.80 13.14 -10.40
C ASN A 167 -10.45 12.44 -10.49
N ASN A 168 -9.69 12.68 -11.58
CA ASN A 168 -8.35 12.10 -11.73
C ASN A 168 -7.33 12.72 -10.77
N ILE A 169 -7.44 14.02 -10.44
CA ILE A 169 -6.59 14.65 -9.41
C ILE A 169 -6.88 14.01 -8.05
N LEU A 170 -8.15 13.91 -7.64
CA LEU A 170 -8.55 13.27 -6.39
C LEU A 170 -8.09 11.81 -6.34
N ASP A 171 -8.03 11.13 -7.48
CA ASP A 171 -7.54 9.75 -7.56
C ASP A 171 -6.04 9.60 -7.27
N THR A 172 -5.28 10.69 -7.36
CA THR A 172 -3.85 10.76 -7.03
C THR A 172 -3.56 11.22 -5.61
N LEU A 173 -4.57 11.52 -4.80
CA LEU A 173 -4.35 11.91 -3.40
C LEU A 173 -4.26 10.69 -2.49
N GLY A 174 -3.31 10.72 -1.56
CA GLY A 174 -3.13 9.74 -0.50
C GLY A 174 -3.69 10.24 0.85
N ASN A 175 -3.70 9.36 1.85
CA ASN A 175 -4.24 9.71 3.17
C ASN A 175 -3.44 10.81 3.89
N ASN A 176 -2.18 11.07 3.50
CA ASN A 176 -1.37 12.14 4.09
C ASN A 176 -1.62 13.52 3.46
N ASP A 177 -2.43 13.58 2.41
CA ASP A 177 -2.74 14.83 1.71
C ASP A 177 -3.99 15.49 2.29
N PHE A 178 -4.03 16.82 2.25
CA PHE A 178 -5.20 17.61 2.63
C PHE A 178 -5.74 18.35 1.41
N VAL A 179 -7.06 18.38 1.25
CA VAL A 179 -7.70 18.97 0.08
C VAL A 179 -8.98 19.70 0.44
N ASN A 180 -9.24 20.79 -0.26
CA ASN A 180 -10.57 21.38 -0.36
C ASN A 180 -10.81 21.84 -1.81
N ILE A 181 -12.07 21.84 -2.23
CA ILE A 181 -12.48 22.21 -3.58
C ILE A 181 -13.43 23.40 -3.49
N LEU A 182 -13.03 24.50 -4.12
CA LEU A 182 -13.82 25.73 -4.19
C LEU A 182 -14.37 25.86 -5.61
N SER A 183 -15.68 25.96 -5.72
CA SER A 183 -16.36 26.34 -6.96
C SER A 183 -16.56 27.85 -6.98
N PHE A 184 -16.21 28.52 -8.08
CA PHE A 184 -16.42 29.96 -8.21
C PHE A 184 -17.14 30.37 -9.51
N SER A 185 -17.98 31.38 -9.35
CA SER A 185 -18.59 32.17 -10.42
C SER A 185 -18.50 33.63 -9.99
N GLU A 186 -19.61 34.28 -9.63
CA GLU A 186 -19.62 35.62 -9.04
C GLU A 186 -19.15 35.60 -7.58
N GLU A 187 -19.54 34.56 -6.85
CA GLU A 187 -19.09 34.24 -5.49
C GLU A 187 -18.25 32.93 -5.50
N THR A 188 -17.50 32.70 -4.42
CA THR A 188 -16.70 31.47 -4.23
C THR A 188 -17.23 30.67 -3.04
N THR A 189 -17.73 29.47 -3.33
CA THR A 189 -18.30 28.54 -2.37
C THR A 189 -17.52 27.24 -2.36
N GLU A 190 -17.39 26.63 -1.19
CA GLU A 190 -16.95 25.25 -1.03
C GLU A 190 -17.99 24.29 -1.61
N ILE A 191 -17.52 23.21 -2.25
CA ILE A 191 -18.42 22.20 -2.83
C ILE A 191 -19.24 21.48 -1.76
N GLU A 192 -18.64 21.22 -0.60
CA GLU A 192 -19.30 20.59 0.54
C GLU A 192 -19.42 21.60 1.69
N PRO A 193 -20.65 22.01 2.06
CA PRO A 193 -20.88 22.97 3.15
C PRO A 193 -20.27 22.56 4.49
N CYS A 194 -20.15 21.26 4.77
CA CYS A 194 -19.49 20.78 5.99
C CYS A 194 -17.97 21.06 6.03
N PHE A 195 -17.33 21.31 4.88
CA PHE A 195 -15.90 21.58 4.76
C PHE A 195 -15.60 23.08 4.58
N LYS A 196 -16.46 23.92 5.14
CA LYS A 196 -16.32 25.38 5.06
C LYS A 196 -15.08 25.86 5.80
N ASP A 197 -14.25 26.65 5.13
CA ASP A 197 -13.05 27.29 5.68
C ASP A 197 -12.04 26.32 6.33
N ILE A 198 -12.01 25.04 5.92
CA ILE A 198 -11.06 24.02 6.39
C ILE A 198 -10.49 23.20 5.22
N LEU A 199 -9.26 22.72 5.36
CA LEU A 199 -8.75 21.62 4.52
C LEU A 199 -9.04 20.27 5.18
N VAL A 200 -9.53 19.31 4.41
CA VAL A 200 -9.83 17.97 4.94
C VAL A 200 -8.83 16.95 4.42
N GLN A 201 -8.48 15.99 5.28
CA GLN A 201 -7.66 14.86 4.89
C GLN A 201 -8.31 14.12 3.71
N ALA A 202 -7.51 13.76 2.70
CA ALA A 202 -7.94 13.10 1.48
C ALA A 202 -8.20 11.59 1.70
N ASN A 203 -8.98 11.27 2.73
CA ASN A 203 -9.45 9.92 2.99
C ASN A 203 -10.43 9.49 1.91
N LEU A 204 -10.52 8.18 1.69
CA LEU A 204 -11.34 7.61 0.63
C LEU A 204 -12.83 7.98 0.79
N ALA A 205 -13.31 8.13 2.04
CA ALA A 205 -14.65 8.66 2.33
C ALA A 205 -14.84 10.12 1.90
N ASN A 206 -13.90 11.01 2.22
CA ASN A 206 -13.99 12.44 1.87
C ASN A 206 -13.87 12.64 0.34
N ILE A 207 -12.95 11.91 -0.31
CA ILE A 207 -12.79 11.91 -1.77
C ILE A 207 -14.11 11.53 -2.46
N ARG A 208 -14.83 10.52 -1.95
CA ARG A 208 -16.13 10.13 -2.51
C ARG A 208 -17.15 11.25 -2.40
N THR A 209 -17.26 11.89 -1.23
CA THR A 209 -18.16 13.02 -1.03
C THR A 209 -17.88 14.13 -2.04
N PHE A 210 -16.61 14.47 -2.29
CA PHE A 210 -16.25 15.44 -3.32
C PHE A 210 -16.69 15.00 -4.72
N LYS A 211 -16.46 13.73 -5.10
CA LYS A 211 -16.86 13.20 -6.41
C LYS A 211 -18.37 13.25 -6.64
N GLU A 212 -19.16 12.87 -5.64
CA GLU A 212 -20.63 12.92 -5.71
C GLU A 212 -21.16 14.34 -5.84
N LYS A 213 -20.57 15.29 -5.09
CA LYS A 213 -21.00 16.70 -5.12
C LYS A 213 -20.59 17.41 -6.41
N MET A 214 -19.46 17.03 -7.01
CA MET A 214 -19.01 17.53 -8.32
C MET A 214 -20.01 17.24 -9.45
N GLU A 215 -20.81 16.16 -9.37
CA GLU A 215 -21.82 15.84 -10.38
C GLU A 215 -22.97 16.87 -10.41
N ASN A 216 -23.27 17.50 -9.28
CA ASN A 216 -24.42 18.39 -9.11
C ASN A 216 -24.14 19.87 -9.41
N ILE A 217 -22.90 20.23 -9.79
CA ILE A 217 -22.53 21.63 -10.06
C ILE A 217 -23.30 22.16 -11.27
N THR A 218 -23.81 23.39 -11.22
CA THR A 218 -24.46 24.07 -12.35
C THR A 218 -23.64 25.28 -12.78
N THR A 219 -23.69 25.62 -14.08
CA THR A 219 -22.93 26.73 -14.64
C THR A 219 -23.77 28.00 -14.71
N ILE A 220 -23.33 29.08 -14.06
CA ILE A 220 -24.11 30.33 -13.90
C ILE A 220 -23.13 31.52 -13.84
N ASN A 221 -23.58 32.70 -14.30
CA ASN A 221 -22.88 33.99 -14.16
C ASN A 221 -21.46 34.04 -14.76
N ILE A 222 -20.71 35.08 -14.40
CA ILE A 222 -19.34 35.39 -14.84
C ILE A 222 -18.37 34.98 -13.73
N ALA A 223 -17.18 34.51 -14.10
CA ALA A 223 -16.12 34.13 -13.16
C ALA A 223 -15.40 35.35 -12.56
N ASN A 224 -15.34 35.42 -11.22
CA ASN A 224 -14.59 36.38 -10.44
C ASN A 224 -13.35 35.72 -9.81
N PHE A 225 -12.24 35.74 -10.55
CA PHE A 225 -10.98 35.14 -10.13
C PHE A 225 -10.35 35.83 -8.91
N SER A 226 -10.53 37.14 -8.74
CA SER A 226 -9.92 37.87 -7.63
C SER A 226 -10.43 37.35 -6.29
N TYR A 227 -11.74 37.15 -6.16
CA TYR A 227 -12.33 36.63 -4.93
C TYR A 227 -11.93 35.17 -4.69
N ALA A 228 -11.93 34.35 -5.74
CA ALA A 228 -11.54 32.94 -5.66
C ALA A 228 -10.09 32.74 -5.23
N LEU A 229 -9.16 33.49 -5.83
CA LEU A 229 -7.73 33.42 -5.49
C LEU A 229 -7.48 33.91 -4.07
N ASN A 230 -8.06 35.05 -3.67
CA ASN A 230 -7.90 35.56 -2.30
C ASN A 230 -8.41 34.56 -1.26
N LYS A 231 -9.59 33.95 -1.50
CA LYS A 231 -10.14 32.93 -0.60
C LYS A 231 -9.24 31.70 -0.52
N ALA A 232 -8.67 31.25 -1.64
CA ALA A 232 -7.74 30.13 -1.66
C ALA A 232 -6.45 30.41 -0.87
N PHE A 233 -5.86 31.60 -1.04
CA PHE A 233 -4.67 32.00 -0.28
C PHE A 233 -4.95 32.11 1.22
N HIS A 234 -6.07 32.73 1.60
CA HIS A 234 -6.46 32.82 3.01
C HIS A 234 -6.70 31.44 3.63
N LEU A 235 -7.29 30.50 2.89
CA LEU A 235 -7.49 29.13 3.37
C LEU A 235 -6.15 28.43 3.63
N LEU A 236 -5.20 28.50 2.70
CA LEU A 236 -3.87 27.90 2.88
C LEU A 236 -3.08 28.56 4.02
N GLN A 237 -3.17 29.87 4.16
CA GLN A 237 -2.49 30.61 5.23
C GLN A 237 -3.05 30.22 6.61
N LYS A 238 -4.38 30.16 6.75
CA LYS A 238 -5.05 29.77 8.00
C LYS A 238 -4.59 28.39 8.47
N GLU A 239 -4.53 27.41 7.57
CA GLU A 239 -4.12 26.03 7.90
C GLU A 239 -2.64 25.94 8.30
N THR A 240 -1.82 26.84 7.76
CA THR A 240 -0.41 26.98 8.14
C THR A 240 -0.29 27.51 9.57
N ASP A 241 -1.08 28.53 9.91
CA ASP A 241 -1.09 29.16 11.23
C ASP A 241 -1.64 28.24 12.32
N ASP A 242 -2.69 27.47 12.00
CA ASP A 242 -3.35 26.53 12.92
C ASP A 242 -2.62 25.19 13.08
N TYR A 243 -1.51 24.97 12.35
CA TYR A 243 -0.75 23.69 12.30
C TYR A 243 -1.64 22.47 11.97
N ALA A 244 -2.71 22.68 11.20
CA ALA A 244 -3.73 21.67 10.91
C ALA A 244 -3.53 20.95 9.56
N GLY A 245 -2.72 21.51 8.66
CA GLY A 245 -2.37 20.90 7.36
C GLY A 245 -1.15 19.96 7.38
N ALA A 246 -0.71 19.53 6.20
CA ALA A 246 0.48 18.69 6.01
C ALA A 246 1.80 19.45 6.21
N GLN A 247 1.79 20.78 6.20
CA GLN A 247 2.95 21.67 6.40
C GLN A 247 4.13 21.42 5.47
N CYS A 248 3.87 20.85 4.29
CA CYS A 248 4.90 20.47 3.34
C CYS A 248 4.70 21.21 2.02
N ASN A 249 4.18 20.57 0.98
CA ASN A 249 3.89 21.24 -0.28
C ASN A 249 2.52 21.90 -0.24
N GLN A 250 2.41 23.14 -0.69
CA GLN A 250 1.12 23.80 -0.86
C GLN A 250 0.86 24.01 -2.35
N ALA A 251 -0.39 23.88 -2.77
CA ALA A 251 -0.71 24.07 -4.19
C ALA A 251 -2.13 24.56 -4.38
N ILE A 252 -2.29 25.46 -5.35
CA ILE A 252 -3.59 25.86 -5.87
C ILE A 252 -3.69 25.33 -7.29
N MET A 253 -4.65 24.45 -7.54
CA MET A 253 -4.94 23.97 -8.90
C MET A 253 -6.14 24.75 -9.43
N LEU A 254 -5.96 25.49 -10.52
CA LEU A 254 -7.05 26.24 -11.13
C LEU A 254 -7.60 25.46 -12.31
N ILE A 255 -8.93 25.40 -12.42
CA ILE A 255 -9.70 24.78 -13.50
C ILE A 255 -10.77 25.77 -14.08
N THR A 256 -10.48 26.57 -15.10
CA THR A 256 -11.24 27.55 -15.89
C THR A 256 -11.02 27.51 -17.42
N ASP A 257 -12.02 27.76 -18.26
CA ASP A 257 -11.78 27.86 -19.71
C ASP A 257 -11.08 29.15 -20.20
N GLY A 258 -10.70 30.07 -19.31
CA GLY A 258 -9.95 31.25 -19.68
C GLY A 258 -9.80 32.26 -18.55
N VAL A 259 -8.68 32.97 -18.54
CA VAL A 259 -8.39 34.00 -17.53
C VAL A 259 -8.27 35.37 -18.23
N PRO A 260 -8.94 36.43 -17.73
CA PRO A 260 -8.98 37.73 -18.41
C PRO A 260 -7.66 38.53 -18.32
N TYR A 261 -6.88 38.36 -17.25
CA TYR A 261 -5.59 39.02 -17.02
C TYR A 261 -4.74 38.22 -16.01
N ASN A 262 -3.47 38.54 -15.84
CA ASN A 262 -2.52 37.74 -15.05
C ASN A 262 -2.57 37.89 -13.51
N PHE A 263 -3.49 38.69 -12.95
CA PHE A 263 -3.70 38.88 -11.50
C PHE A 263 -2.40 39.08 -10.68
N LYS A 264 -1.39 39.74 -11.25
CA LYS A 264 -0.05 39.88 -10.67
C LYS A 264 -0.04 40.45 -9.25
N GLU A 265 -0.94 41.39 -8.96
CA GLU A 265 -1.05 42.04 -7.65
C GLU A 265 -1.31 41.03 -6.52
N ILE A 266 -2.20 40.06 -6.75
CA ILE A 266 -2.56 39.03 -5.76
C ILE A 266 -1.35 38.13 -5.48
N PHE A 267 -0.63 37.71 -6.52
CA PHE A 267 0.58 36.89 -6.34
C PHE A 267 1.70 37.64 -5.64
N GLN A 268 1.82 38.95 -5.88
CA GLN A 268 2.79 39.80 -5.20
C GLN A 268 2.53 39.91 -3.70
N GLU A 269 1.26 40.05 -3.32
CA GLU A 269 0.85 40.18 -1.93
C GLU A 269 1.04 38.87 -1.14
N PHE A 270 0.53 37.75 -1.66
CA PHE A 270 0.51 36.50 -0.92
C PHE A 270 1.74 35.62 -1.13
N ASN A 271 2.30 35.56 -2.35
CA ASN A 271 3.31 34.56 -2.71
C ASN A 271 4.73 35.14 -2.87
N TRP A 272 4.88 36.43 -3.19
CA TRP A 272 6.21 37.06 -3.37
C TRP A 272 6.70 38.03 -2.26
N PRO A 273 6.26 37.96 -0.99
CA PRO A 273 6.68 38.96 0.00
C PRO A 273 8.18 38.90 0.39
N ASN A 274 8.90 37.82 0.08
CA ASN A 274 10.34 37.66 0.37
C ASN A 274 11.15 37.15 -0.84
N MET A 275 11.26 37.92 -1.93
CA MET A 275 12.40 37.74 -2.85
C MET A 275 13.56 38.62 -2.37
N PRO A 276 14.53 38.12 -1.57
CA PRO A 276 15.74 38.86 -1.33
C PRO A 276 16.48 39.05 -2.65
N VAL A 277 16.72 40.31 -2.99
CA VAL A 277 17.72 40.71 -3.96
C VAL A 277 19.02 40.01 -3.57
N ARG A 278 19.54 39.16 -4.47
CA ARG A 278 20.91 38.65 -4.52
C ARG A 278 21.70 38.74 -3.20
N GLU A 279 21.80 37.63 -2.48
CA GLU A 279 23.06 37.12 -1.92
C GLU A 279 22.79 35.79 -1.21
N MET A 280 23.71 34.84 -1.40
CA MET A 280 23.69 33.53 -0.74
C MET A 280 23.56 33.70 0.77
N ASN A 281 22.51 33.15 1.36
CA ASN A 281 22.55 32.45 2.65
C ASN A 281 21.29 31.59 2.79
N PHE A 282 21.52 30.33 3.15
CA PHE A 282 20.50 29.30 3.37
C PHE A 282 19.51 29.74 4.45
N TYR A 283 18.26 30.00 4.05
CA TYR A 283 17.10 29.97 4.93
C TYR A 283 15.99 29.20 4.22
N VAL A 284 15.27 28.39 5.00
CA VAL A 284 14.19 27.50 4.56
C VAL A 284 13.11 28.34 3.87
N ASP A 285 12.91 28.10 2.57
CA ASP A 285 12.00 28.83 1.69
C ASP A 285 10.55 28.45 2.07
N MET A 286 9.86 29.31 2.83
CA MET A 286 8.40 29.32 2.99
C MET A 286 7.78 29.81 1.67
N GLY A 287 7.75 28.96 0.64
CA GLY A 287 7.38 29.45 -0.71
C GLY A 287 7.31 28.40 -1.82
N ASN A 288 6.72 27.23 -1.58
CA ASN A 288 6.46 26.25 -2.65
C ASN A 288 4.95 26.14 -2.94
N LEU A 289 4.31 27.24 -3.34
CA LEU A 289 2.98 27.17 -3.96
C LEU A 289 3.13 26.79 -5.44
N THR A 290 2.80 25.54 -5.77
CA THR A 290 2.88 25.07 -7.17
C THR A 290 1.51 25.18 -7.81
N PHE A 291 1.36 26.06 -8.82
CA PHE A 291 0.10 26.19 -9.55
C PHE A 291 0.04 25.20 -10.71
N LEU A 292 -1.08 24.47 -10.83
CA LEU A 292 -1.31 23.55 -11.94
C LEU A 292 -2.61 23.97 -12.63
N TYR A 293 -2.51 24.26 -13.92
CA TYR A 293 -3.61 24.77 -14.75
C TYR A 293 -3.97 23.73 -15.82
N PHE A 294 -5.27 23.47 -16.05
CA PHE A 294 -5.75 22.36 -16.89
C PHE A 294 -6.78 22.78 -17.96
N PHE A 295 -6.39 23.24 -19.17
CA PHE A 295 -7.34 23.99 -20.04
C PHE A 295 -7.41 23.80 -21.53
N GLN A 296 -8.59 24.15 -22.05
CA GLN A 296 -8.83 24.50 -23.45
C GLN A 296 -9.11 26.01 -23.58
N VAL A 297 -8.16 26.81 -24.09
CA VAL A 297 -8.38 28.26 -24.36
C VAL A 297 -7.69 28.71 -25.65
N ALA A 298 -8.23 29.76 -26.27
CA ALA A 298 -7.71 30.46 -27.45
C ALA A 298 -6.57 31.48 -27.16
N ASP A 299 -6.43 31.97 -25.92
CA ASP A 299 -5.35 32.91 -25.51
C ASP A 299 -4.58 32.34 -24.31
N VAL A 300 -3.47 31.66 -24.60
CA VAL A 300 -2.70 30.83 -23.65
C VAL A 300 -1.69 31.66 -22.82
N ARG A 301 -1.48 32.93 -23.18
CA ARG A 301 -0.36 33.74 -22.69
C ARG A 301 -0.43 34.04 -21.20
N GLU A 302 -1.57 34.57 -20.72
CA GLU A 302 -1.69 35.00 -19.33
C GLU A 302 -1.62 33.82 -18.35
N ILE A 303 -2.30 32.72 -18.64
CA ILE A 303 -2.29 31.52 -17.79
C ILE A 303 -0.89 30.88 -17.75
N LYS A 304 -0.23 30.79 -18.91
CA LYS A 304 1.14 30.29 -18.99
C LYS A 304 2.09 31.17 -18.18
N TRP A 305 1.90 32.49 -18.23
CA TRP A 305 2.66 33.41 -17.40
C TRP A 305 2.42 33.17 -15.90
N MET A 306 1.16 33.01 -15.46
CA MET A 306 0.83 32.72 -14.06
C MET A 306 1.49 31.42 -13.58
N ALA A 307 1.47 30.37 -14.40
CA ALA A 307 2.15 29.10 -14.12
C ALA A 307 3.67 29.30 -14.00
N CYS A 308 4.30 29.94 -14.98
CA CYS A 308 5.75 30.15 -15.00
C CYS A 308 6.23 31.04 -13.85
N ALA A 309 5.51 32.11 -13.53
CA ALA A 309 5.88 33.06 -12.48
C ALA A 309 5.84 32.42 -11.08
N ASN A 310 4.96 31.43 -10.87
CA ASN A 310 4.79 30.74 -9.59
C ASN A 310 5.37 29.32 -9.59
N ARG A 311 6.43 29.05 -10.39
CA ARG A 311 7.14 27.75 -10.46
C ARG A 311 6.21 26.54 -10.74
N GLY A 312 5.06 26.78 -11.33
CA GLY A 312 4.01 25.82 -11.60
C GLY A 312 4.13 25.11 -12.95
N TYR A 313 3.03 24.50 -13.37
CA TYR A 313 2.91 23.81 -14.66
C TYR A 313 1.59 24.13 -15.34
N TYR A 314 1.63 24.19 -16.66
CA TYR A 314 0.47 24.47 -17.50
C TYR A 314 0.23 23.29 -18.42
N VAL A 315 -1.02 22.83 -18.44
CA VAL A 315 -1.50 21.75 -19.29
C VAL A 315 -2.64 22.25 -20.17
N HIS A 316 -2.56 21.91 -21.45
CA HIS A 316 -3.68 22.09 -22.37
C HIS A 316 -4.46 20.78 -22.50
N LEU A 317 -5.78 20.81 -22.29
CA LEU A 317 -6.68 19.68 -22.40
C LEU A 317 -7.73 19.96 -23.47
N SER A 318 -7.80 19.13 -24.51
CA SER A 318 -8.84 19.25 -25.54
C SER A 318 -9.84 18.11 -25.51
N THR A 319 -9.43 16.92 -25.05
CA THR A 319 -10.28 15.72 -25.06
C THR A 319 -10.28 15.01 -23.71
N LEU A 320 -11.33 14.22 -23.46
CA LEU A 320 -11.45 13.41 -22.25
C LEU A 320 -10.38 12.31 -22.15
N ALA A 321 -9.86 11.82 -23.28
CA ALA A 321 -8.86 10.76 -23.33
C ALA A 321 -7.49 11.23 -22.83
N GLU A 322 -7.13 12.49 -23.09
CA GLU A 322 -5.85 13.09 -22.69
C GLU A 322 -5.78 13.38 -21.18
N VAL A 323 -6.93 13.56 -20.51
CA VAL A 323 -7.02 13.99 -19.11
C VAL A 323 -6.17 13.10 -18.19
N ARG A 324 -6.25 11.78 -18.35
CA ARG A 324 -5.55 10.83 -17.46
C ARG A 324 -4.03 10.99 -17.53
N GLU A 325 -3.48 11.10 -18.73
CA GLU A 325 -2.03 11.23 -18.91
C GLU A 325 -1.53 12.62 -18.49
N GLN A 326 -2.27 13.65 -18.85
CA GLN A 326 -1.86 15.03 -18.64
C GLN A 326 -1.97 15.47 -17.18
N VAL A 327 -2.94 14.95 -16.42
CA VAL A 327 -3.03 15.20 -14.97
C VAL A 327 -1.81 14.65 -14.25
N LEU A 328 -1.30 13.46 -14.63
CA LEU A 328 -0.14 12.86 -13.94
C LEU A 328 1.16 13.64 -14.10
N GLN A 329 1.24 14.58 -15.05
CA GLN A 329 2.43 15.41 -15.29
C GLN A 329 2.71 16.39 -14.14
N TYR A 330 1.77 16.61 -13.22
CA TYR A 330 2.06 17.44 -12.05
C TYR A 330 2.98 16.75 -11.03
N ILE A 331 2.96 15.41 -10.98
CA ILE A 331 3.75 14.60 -10.03
C ILE A 331 5.24 14.95 -10.10
N PRO A 332 5.91 14.91 -11.28
CA PRO A 332 7.33 15.28 -11.36
C PRO A 332 7.61 16.74 -11.01
N VAL A 333 6.63 17.64 -11.12
CA VAL A 333 6.77 19.05 -10.73
C VAL A 333 6.82 19.19 -9.21
N MET A 334 5.91 18.50 -8.51
CA MET A 334 5.89 18.45 -7.04
C MET A 334 7.08 17.68 -6.46
N ALA A 335 7.66 16.75 -7.23
CA ALA A 335 8.83 15.98 -6.81
C ALA A 335 10.13 16.80 -6.84
N ARG A 336 10.20 17.96 -7.53
CA ARG A 336 11.45 18.71 -7.74
C ARG A 336 12.22 19.04 -6.44
N PRO A 337 11.59 19.52 -5.35
CA PRO A 337 12.31 19.80 -4.11
C PRO A 337 12.98 18.55 -3.53
N LEU A 338 12.31 17.39 -3.65
CA LEU A 338 12.83 16.11 -3.21
C LEU A 338 14.04 15.68 -4.05
N VAL A 339 13.93 15.80 -5.38
CA VAL A 339 15.02 15.47 -6.31
C VAL A 339 16.25 16.37 -6.09
N LEU A 340 16.04 17.65 -5.77
CA LEU A 340 17.12 18.60 -5.51
C LEU A 340 17.92 18.29 -4.23
N ASN A 341 17.34 17.59 -3.26
CA ASN A 341 18.05 17.15 -2.05
C ASN A 341 19.11 16.05 -2.36
N ARG A 342 18.91 15.27 -3.44
CA ARG A 342 19.78 14.23 -4.05
C ARG A 342 20.33 13.10 -3.17
N THR A 343 20.47 13.31 -1.87
CA THR A 343 21.20 12.45 -0.94
C THR A 343 20.26 11.63 -0.08
N ASN A 344 19.09 12.19 0.23
CA ASN A 344 18.10 11.55 1.07
C ASN A 344 16.98 10.96 0.21
N HIS A 345 16.87 9.63 0.21
CA HIS A 345 15.78 8.89 -0.39
C HIS A 345 14.83 8.46 0.72
N PRO A 346 13.63 9.07 0.83
CA PRO A 346 12.68 8.68 1.86
C PRO A 346 12.22 7.24 1.64
N ILE A 347 12.11 6.49 2.73
CA ILE A 347 11.59 5.13 2.74
C ILE A 347 10.11 5.23 3.09
N ILE A 348 9.26 4.87 2.15
CA ILE A 348 7.81 4.99 2.32
C ILE A 348 7.20 3.60 2.38
N TRP A 349 6.30 3.42 3.36
CA TRP A 349 5.47 2.22 3.49
C TRP A 349 4.04 2.60 3.16
N THR A 350 3.43 1.88 2.21
CA THR A 350 2.05 2.17 1.84
C THR A 350 1.06 1.61 2.85
N PRO A 351 -0.15 2.19 2.91
CA PRO A 351 -1.30 1.52 3.51
C PRO A 351 -1.55 0.13 2.90
N VAL A 352 -2.33 -0.68 3.62
CA VAL A 352 -2.74 -2.01 3.15
C VAL A 352 -3.54 -1.87 1.86
N TYR A 353 -3.19 -2.63 0.84
CA TYR A 353 -3.92 -2.69 -0.41
C TYR A 353 -4.04 -4.13 -0.90
N ALA A 354 -4.99 -4.37 -1.81
CA ALA A 354 -5.21 -5.67 -2.43
C ALA A 354 -4.47 -5.80 -3.78
N ASP A 355 -3.91 -6.99 -4.03
CA ASP A 355 -3.15 -7.34 -5.25
C ASP A 355 -3.95 -7.14 -6.56
N VAL A 356 -5.26 -7.38 -6.54
CA VAL A 356 -6.12 -7.22 -7.73
C VAL A 356 -6.59 -5.78 -7.87
N THR A 357 -6.55 -5.27 -9.10
CA THR A 357 -6.77 -3.87 -9.43
C THR A 357 -8.16 -3.33 -9.06
N ASP A 358 -8.11 -2.31 -8.21
CA ASP A 358 -9.02 -1.16 -8.10
C ASP A 358 -10.26 -1.25 -7.16
N PRO A 359 -10.17 -0.76 -5.92
CA PRO A 359 -11.33 -0.61 -5.02
C PRO A 359 -12.30 0.51 -5.43
N LYS A 360 -12.00 1.29 -6.48
CA LYS A 360 -12.88 2.39 -6.93
C LYS A 360 -14.05 1.90 -7.78
N MET A 361 -13.91 0.75 -8.45
CA MET A 361 -15.00 0.09 -9.18
C MET A 361 -15.94 -0.70 -8.23
N THR A 362 -15.49 -0.99 -7.01
CA THR A 362 -16.24 -1.83 -6.06
C THR A 362 -17.37 -1.09 -5.35
N ASP A 363 -17.44 0.23 -5.35
CA ASP A 363 -18.39 0.96 -4.49
C ASP A 363 -19.84 0.84 -4.93
N TRP A 364 -20.12 1.06 -6.22
CA TRP A 364 -21.46 0.83 -6.78
C TRP A 364 -21.86 -0.64 -6.69
N LEU A 365 -20.91 -1.54 -6.99
CA LEU A 365 -21.11 -3.00 -6.88
C LEU A 365 -21.44 -3.39 -5.43
N TRP A 366 -20.69 -2.85 -4.47
CA TRP A 366 -20.84 -3.05 -3.05
C TRP A 366 -22.20 -2.56 -2.58
N GLN A 367 -22.56 -1.30 -2.84
CA GLN A 367 -23.85 -0.74 -2.46
C GLN A 367 -24.99 -1.56 -3.05
N LYS A 368 -24.90 -1.94 -4.33
CA LYS A 368 -25.91 -2.77 -5.01
C LYS A 368 -26.08 -4.14 -4.35
N MET A 369 -24.97 -4.81 -4.00
CA MET A 369 -25.02 -6.11 -3.33
C MET A 369 -25.49 -6.01 -1.89
N GLU A 370 -25.00 -5.01 -1.14
CA GLU A 370 -25.43 -4.72 0.23
C GLU A 370 -26.95 -4.46 0.27
N HIS A 371 -27.47 -3.61 -0.64
CA HIS A 371 -28.91 -3.39 -0.75
C HIS A 371 -29.68 -4.66 -1.12
N ALA A 372 -29.13 -5.51 -1.99
CA ALA A 372 -29.75 -6.78 -2.36
C ALA A 372 -29.81 -7.75 -1.17
N ASP A 373 -28.74 -7.86 -0.39
CA ASP A 373 -28.67 -8.69 0.81
C ASP A 373 -29.56 -8.14 1.94
N GLN A 374 -29.52 -6.84 2.22
CA GLN A 374 -30.43 -6.19 3.17
C GLN A 374 -31.89 -6.43 2.77
N LYS A 375 -32.23 -6.27 1.49
CA LYS A 375 -33.57 -6.58 0.96
C LYS A 375 -33.93 -8.05 1.16
N LYS A 376 -33.01 -8.98 0.90
CA LYS A 376 -33.19 -10.42 1.13
C LYS A 376 -33.44 -10.71 2.61
N LYS A 377 -32.61 -10.20 3.51
CA LYS A 377 -32.76 -10.31 4.97
C LYS A 377 -34.10 -9.78 5.46
N VAL A 378 -34.54 -8.61 4.98
CA VAL A 378 -35.85 -8.04 5.33
C VAL A 378 -37.00 -8.90 4.81
N LEU A 379 -36.92 -9.41 3.57
CA LEU A 379 -37.93 -10.30 3.01
C LEU A 379 -38.00 -11.65 3.73
N GLU A 380 -36.84 -12.22 4.08
CA GLU A 380 -36.75 -13.44 4.88
C GLU A 380 -37.29 -13.24 6.29
N ALA A 381 -36.94 -12.14 6.97
CA ALA A 381 -37.49 -11.79 8.27
C ALA A 381 -39.03 -11.64 8.22
N ARG A 382 -39.57 -11.01 7.17
CA ARG A 382 -41.01 -10.90 6.94
C ARG A 382 -41.68 -12.26 6.69
N LYS A 383 -41.03 -13.16 5.95
CA LYS A 383 -41.52 -14.55 5.74
C LYS A 383 -41.45 -15.36 7.03
N ASN A 384 -40.36 -15.23 7.78
CA ASN A 384 -40.10 -16.01 9.00
C ASN A 384 -41.01 -15.61 10.17
N LYS A 385 -41.49 -14.36 10.23
CA LYS A 385 -42.54 -13.92 11.18
C LYS A 385 -43.84 -14.75 11.15
N ARG A 386 -44.09 -15.51 10.08
CA ARG A 386 -45.28 -16.39 9.95
C ARG A 386 -45.10 -17.78 10.57
N PHE A 387 -43.89 -18.16 10.98
CA PHE A 387 -43.57 -19.50 11.50
C PHE A 387 -43.35 -19.49 13.02
N ARG A 388 -43.55 -20.64 13.68
CA ARG A 388 -43.24 -20.81 15.11
C ARG A 388 -41.74 -20.69 15.36
N LYS A 389 -41.34 -20.27 16.58
CA LYS A 389 -39.94 -19.98 16.96
C LYS A 389 -38.97 -21.12 16.65
N GLU A 390 -39.35 -22.38 16.90
CA GLU A 390 -38.52 -23.55 16.58
C GLU A 390 -38.30 -23.77 15.08
N GLU A 391 -39.30 -23.46 14.25
CA GLU A 391 -39.15 -23.53 12.78
C GLU A 391 -38.33 -22.36 12.23
N GLN A 392 -38.39 -21.20 12.88
CA GLN A 392 -37.52 -20.06 12.56
C GLN A 392 -36.05 -20.44 12.80
N ASP A 393 -35.73 -21.06 13.94
CA ASP A 393 -34.37 -21.49 14.28
C ASP A 393 -33.84 -22.57 13.33
N LYS A 394 -34.65 -23.59 13.00
CA LYS A 394 -34.26 -24.63 12.03
C LYS A 394 -33.99 -24.05 10.65
N ARG A 395 -34.82 -23.11 10.17
CA ARG A 395 -34.63 -22.45 8.87
C ARG A 395 -33.41 -21.54 8.87
N PHE A 396 -33.14 -20.86 9.99
CA PHE A 396 -31.93 -20.05 10.16
C PHE A 396 -30.67 -20.92 10.07
N ILE A 397 -30.62 -22.05 10.78
CA ILE A 397 -29.48 -22.98 10.73
C ILE A 397 -29.28 -23.55 9.32
N THR A 398 -30.35 -23.90 8.62
CA THR A 398 -30.29 -24.47 7.26
C THR A 398 -29.80 -23.43 6.24
N SER A 399 -30.31 -22.19 6.34
CA SER A 399 -29.85 -21.06 5.51
C SER A 399 -28.38 -20.75 5.76
N TYR A 400 -27.95 -20.76 7.02
CA TYR A 400 -26.55 -20.51 7.41
C TYR A 400 -25.59 -21.57 6.87
N ARG A 401 -25.95 -22.86 6.95
CA ARG A 401 -25.15 -23.95 6.34
C ARG A 401 -25.03 -23.78 4.83
N LYS A 402 -26.12 -23.38 4.17
CA LYS A 402 -26.12 -23.15 2.72
C LYS A 402 -25.28 -21.94 2.31
N GLY A 403 -25.36 -20.84 3.07
CA GLY A 403 -24.54 -19.65 2.86
C GLY A 403 -23.03 -19.89 3.06
N ASN A 404 -22.64 -20.78 3.99
CA ASN A 404 -21.23 -21.16 4.15
C ASN A 404 -20.72 -22.06 3.01
N LEU A 405 -21.57 -22.90 2.40
CA LEU A 405 -21.23 -23.66 1.19
C LEU A 405 -21.08 -22.75 -0.05
N GLU A 406 -21.91 -21.70 -0.17
CA GLU A 406 -21.81 -20.74 -1.28
C GLU A 406 -20.55 -19.84 -1.21
N LYS A 407 -19.88 -19.77 -0.06
CA LYS A 407 -18.62 -19.00 0.09
C LYS A 407 -17.40 -19.65 -0.57
N GLU A 408 -17.45 -20.93 -0.92
CA GLU A 408 -16.33 -21.66 -1.54
C GLU A 408 -15.99 -21.16 -2.97
N GLY A 409 -16.85 -20.34 -3.59
CA GLY A 409 -16.62 -19.73 -4.91
C GLY A 409 -16.27 -18.25 -4.92
N LEU A 410 -16.01 -17.63 -3.76
CA LEU A 410 -15.76 -16.20 -3.65
C LEU A 410 -14.31 -15.83 -3.94
N GLN A 411 -14.09 -14.68 -4.58
CA GLN A 411 -12.76 -14.19 -4.93
C GLN A 411 -11.95 -13.89 -3.65
N GLN A 412 -10.84 -14.60 -3.46
CA GLN A 412 -9.92 -14.37 -2.36
C GLN A 412 -8.98 -13.21 -2.70
N TYR A 413 -9.09 -12.11 -1.97
CA TYR A 413 -8.17 -10.98 -2.08
C TYR A 413 -6.94 -11.19 -1.21
N LYS A 414 -5.78 -10.85 -1.76
CA LYS A 414 -4.50 -10.88 -1.04
C LYS A 414 -4.16 -9.47 -0.62
N LEU A 415 -4.03 -9.26 0.68
CA LEU A 415 -3.63 -7.99 1.25
C LEU A 415 -2.12 -7.90 1.37
N MET A 416 -1.58 -6.77 0.94
CA MET A 416 -0.15 -6.49 0.90
C MET A 416 0.08 -5.05 1.35
N THR A 417 1.29 -4.77 1.83
CA THR A 417 1.84 -3.43 1.93
C THR A 417 3.11 -3.40 1.08
N SER A 418 3.50 -2.23 0.60
CA SER A 418 4.69 -2.09 -0.23
C SER A 418 5.68 -1.13 0.41
N VAL A 419 6.96 -1.39 0.17
CA VAL A 419 8.05 -0.47 0.50
C VAL A 419 8.50 0.17 -0.80
N SER A 420 8.58 1.49 -0.82
CA SER A 420 9.02 2.23 -2.01
C SER A 420 10.10 3.26 -1.70
N MET A 421 10.95 3.50 -2.69
CA MET A 421 11.98 4.54 -2.70
C MET A 421 11.98 5.25 -4.06
N PRO A 422 12.05 6.60 -4.08
CA PRO A 422 12.14 7.33 -5.33
C PRO A 422 13.54 7.22 -5.94
N VAL A 423 13.60 7.19 -7.27
CA VAL A 423 14.82 7.09 -8.08
C VAL A 423 15.03 8.41 -8.80
N PHE A 424 16.16 9.05 -8.56
CA PHE A 424 16.45 10.39 -9.06
C PHE A 424 17.41 10.38 -10.24
N ASP A 425 17.27 11.38 -11.10
CA ASP A 425 18.28 11.67 -12.10
C ASP A 425 19.48 12.37 -11.45
N ARG A 426 20.61 11.67 -11.35
CA ARG A 426 21.83 12.18 -10.71
C ARG A 426 22.60 13.22 -11.54
N ARG A 427 22.17 13.50 -12.77
CA ARG A 427 22.86 14.45 -13.66
C ARG A 427 22.71 15.87 -13.16
N GLU A 428 23.77 16.66 -13.26
CA GLU A 428 23.78 17.99 -12.63
C GLU A 428 23.10 19.06 -13.47
N ASN A 429 23.51 19.18 -14.73
CA ASN A 429 23.06 20.20 -15.66
C ASN A 429 22.63 19.55 -16.98
N ALA A 430 21.55 20.07 -17.56
CA ALA A 430 21.17 19.81 -18.95
C ALA A 430 21.35 21.09 -19.76
N ASN A 431 21.87 20.95 -20.97
CA ASN A 431 21.91 22.01 -21.97
C ASN A 431 20.57 22.05 -22.68
N ILE A 432 19.69 22.98 -22.29
CA ILE A 432 18.41 23.20 -22.97
C ILE A 432 18.64 24.17 -24.13
N THR A 433 18.26 23.78 -25.34
CA THR A 433 18.20 24.66 -26.50
C THR A 433 16.86 25.41 -26.50
N GLU A 434 16.88 26.70 -26.15
CA GLU A 434 15.71 27.58 -26.24
C GLU A 434 15.69 28.29 -27.60
N ARG A 435 14.56 28.25 -28.31
CA ARG A 435 14.33 29.09 -29.50
C ARG A 435 13.82 30.45 -29.04
N VAL A 436 14.68 31.47 -29.11
CA VAL A 436 14.35 32.84 -28.73
C VAL A 436 14.06 33.65 -29.99
N LEU A 437 12.88 34.28 -30.04
CA LEU A 437 12.56 35.25 -31.07
C LEU A 437 13.25 36.57 -30.71
N LEU A 438 14.26 36.97 -31.48
CA LEU A 438 14.99 38.22 -31.23
C LEU A 438 14.29 39.42 -31.89
N ASN A 439 13.67 39.21 -33.06
CA ASN A 439 12.90 40.20 -33.83
C ASN A 439 11.71 39.48 -34.49
N GLU A 440 10.67 40.21 -34.92
CA GLU A 440 9.40 39.72 -35.51
C GLU A 440 9.51 38.69 -36.68
N ALA A 441 10.71 38.33 -37.13
CA ALA A 441 10.97 37.31 -38.15
C ALA A 441 12.19 36.38 -37.90
N PHE A 442 12.92 36.48 -36.77
CA PHE A 442 14.19 35.74 -36.57
C PHE A 442 14.26 34.97 -35.25
N TRP A 443 14.37 33.64 -35.35
CA TRP A 443 14.54 32.72 -34.23
C TRP A 443 16.01 32.31 -34.10
N VAL A 444 16.57 32.43 -32.89
CA VAL A 444 17.91 31.92 -32.57
C VAL A 444 17.81 30.83 -31.52
N GLU A 445 18.55 29.75 -31.74
CA GLU A 445 18.72 28.69 -30.75
C GLU A 445 19.80 29.10 -29.75
N ARG A 446 19.39 29.35 -28.50
CA ARG A 446 20.28 29.68 -27.39
C ARG A 446 20.37 28.48 -26.46
N GLN A 447 21.58 27.99 -26.21
CA GLN A 447 21.80 26.97 -25.19
C GLN A 447 21.85 27.62 -23.81
N ARG A 448 21.05 27.09 -22.88
CA ARG A 448 21.02 27.47 -21.47
C ARG A 448 21.26 26.23 -20.63
N GLU A 449 22.26 26.31 -19.76
CA GLU A 449 22.45 25.31 -18.70
C GLU A 449 21.37 25.48 -17.64
N THR A 450 20.66 24.40 -17.35
CA THR A 450 19.65 24.34 -16.29
C THR A 450 19.92 23.15 -15.38
N ARG A 451 19.72 23.33 -14.08
CA ARG A 451 19.82 22.22 -13.12
C ARG A 451 18.71 21.21 -13.38
N ILE A 452 19.08 19.95 -13.51
CA ILE A 452 18.12 18.86 -13.70
C ILE A 452 17.51 18.51 -12.34
N ALA A 453 16.18 18.40 -12.30
CA ALA A 453 15.42 17.94 -11.15
C ALA A 453 14.36 16.93 -11.61
N ASN A 454 14.79 15.89 -12.33
CA ASN A 454 13.91 14.89 -12.92
C ASN A 454 13.81 13.66 -12.02
N LEU A 455 12.57 13.21 -11.80
CA LEU A 455 12.27 11.90 -11.23
C LEU A 455 12.32 10.85 -12.34
N LEU A 456 13.18 9.83 -12.20
CA LEU A 456 13.24 8.71 -13.16
C LEU A 456 12.09 7.72 -12.93
N GLY A 457 11.71 7.53 -11.66
CA GLY A 457 10.69 6.58 -11.27
C GLY A 457 10.72 6.26 -9.78
N VAL A 458 10.07 5.16 -9.42
CA VAL A 458 10.00 4.63 -8.05
C VAL A 458 10.30 3.14 -8.10
N ALA A 459 11.22 2.71 -7.24
CA ALA A 459 11.50 1.29 -7.01
C ALA A 459 10.68 0.82 -5.81
N GLY A 460 10.15 -0.40 -5.86
CA GLY A 460 9.41 -0.95 -4.73
C GLY A 460 9.37 -2.47 -4.68
N THR A 461 8.97 -2.97 -3.51
CA THR A 461 8.72 -4.39 -3.28
C THR A 461 7.49 -4.59 -2.40
N ASP A 462 6.72 -5.63 -2.72
CA ASP A 462 5.55 -6.01 -1.93
C ASP A 462 5.91 -6.92 -0.75
N VAL A 463 5.16 -6.73 0.32
CA VAL A 463 5.20 -7.53 1.54
C VAL A 463 3.77 -7.99 1.83
N PRO A 464 3.46 -9.28 1.59
CA PRO A 464 2.17 -9.84 1.94
C PRO A 464 1.91 -9.74 3.45
N ILE A 465 0.70 -9.35 3.85
CA ILE A 465 0.34 -9.26 5.27
C ILE A 465 0.43 -10.64 5.95
N SER A 466 0.24 -11.72 5.20
CA SER A 466 0.44 -13.09 5.70
C SER A 466 1.88 -13.38 6.16
N GLU A 467 2.89 -12.73 5.58
CA GLU A 467 4.28 -12.88 6.05
C GLU A 467 4.48 -12.20 7.40
N ILE A 468 3.88 -11.03 7.57
CA ILE A 468 3.91 -10.29 8.84
C ILE A 468 3.18 -11.09 9.93
N GLN A 469 2.01 -11.64 9.62
CA GLN A 469 1.24 -12.50 10.53
C GLN A 469 2.06 -13.69 11.05
N LYS A 470 2.83 -14.34 10.17
CA LYS A 470 3.70 -15.47 10.55
C LYS A 470 4.75 -15.07 11.58
N LEU A 471 5.24 -13.83 11.55
CA LEU A 471 6.23 -13.34 12.53
C LEU A 471 5.63 -13.02 13.90
N MET A 472 4.32 -12.78 13.97
CA MET A 472 3.64 -12.42 15.23
C MET A 472 3.44 -13.63 16.17
N ASN A 473 3.65 -14.86 15.69
CA ASN A 473 3.60 -16.10 16.47
C ASN A 473 2.39 -16.19 17.44
N PRO A 474 1.15 -16.18 16.93
CA PRO A 474 -0.06 -16.11 17.76
C PRO A 474 -0.18 -17.25 18.78
N PHE A 475 0.37 -18.44 18.47
CA PHE A 475 0.41 -19.58 19.38
C PHE A 475 1.13 -19.30 20.71
N LYS A 476 2.01 -18.28 20.78
CA LYS A 476 2.70 -17.91 22.02
C LYS A 476 1.85 -17.05 22.95
N LEU A 477 0.87 -16.32 22.41
CA LEU A 477 0.03 -15.36 23.16
C LEU A 477 -1.18 -16.04 23.83
N GLY A 478 -1.68 -17.13 23.24
CA GLY A 478 -2.89 -17.82 23.67
C GLY A 478 -4.13 -17.35 22.89
N VAL A 479 -5.28 -18.00 23.12
CA VAL A 479 -6.48 -17.86 22.26
C VAL A 479 -7.13 -16.47 22.33
N ASN A 480 -7.17 -15.86 23.52
CA ASN A 480 -7.87 -14.60 23.74
C ASN A 480 -6.96 -13.37 23.72
N ALA A 481 -5.66 -13.60 23.56
CA ALA A 481 -4.67 -12.56 23.35
C ALA A 481 -4.35 -12.45 21.86
N TYR A 482 -4.04 -11.26 21.39
CA TYR A 482 -3.70 -11.02 20.00
C TYR A 482 -2.75 -9.85 19.90
N ALA A 483 -2.09 -9.78 18.77
CA ALA A 483 -1.28 -8.64 18.41
C ALA A 483 -1.83 -8.02 17.14
N PHE A 484 -1.65 -6.71 17.02
CA PHE A 484 -2.01 -5.93 15.85
C PHE A 484 -0.96 -4.85 15.62
N ILE A 485 -0.87 -4.38 14.38
CA ILE A 485 0.10 -3.37 13.98
C ILE A 485 -0.64 -2.15 13.49
N VAL A 486 -0.22 -0.99 13.96
CA VAL A 486 -0.81 0.31 13.65
C VAL A 486 0.25 1.21 12.99
N THR A 487 -0.17 2.05 12.06
CA THR A 487 0.64 3.09 11.42
C THR A 487 0.71 4.36 12.29
N ASN A 488 1.63 5.26 11.97
CA ASN A 488 1.69 6.62 12.52
C ASN A 488 0.47 7.51 12.20
N ASN A 489 -0.51 7.03 11.41
CA ASN A 489 -1.79 7.71 11.21
C ASN A 489 -2.93 7.11 12.05
N GLY A 490 -2.68 6.01 12.77
CA GLY A 490 -3.70 5.26 13.49
C GLY A 490 -4.38 4.17 12.66
N TYR A 491 -4.04 4.04 11.37
CA TYR A 491 -4.58 2.98 10.51
C TYR A 491 -3.97 1.63 10.82
N ILE A 492 -4.81 0.60 10.74
CA ILE A 492 -4.43 -0.78 11.03
C ILE A 492 -3.75 -1.41 9.81
N LEU A 493 -2.55 -1.95 10.01
CA LEU A 493 -1.88 -2.81 9.05
C LEU A 493 -2.41 -4.26 9.13
N HIS A 494 -2.58 -4.76 10.34
CA HIS A 494 -3.15 -6.08 10.60
C HIS A 494 -3.85 -6.10 11.96
N HIS A 495 -5.07 -6.62 12.02
CA HIS A 495 -5.82 -6.87 13.24
C HIS A 495 -6.75 -8.09 13.05
N PRO A 496 -6.95 -8.98 14.04
CA PRO A 496 -7.82 -10.16 13.88
C PRO A 496 -9.26 -9.83 13.50
N ASP A 497 -9.81 -8.76 14.06
CA ASP A 497 -11.17 -8.28 13.75
C ASP A 497 -11.24 -7.37 12.51
N LEU A 498 -10.13 -7.13 11.80
CA LEU A 498 -10.16 -6.42 10.53
C LEU A 498 -10.85 -7.31 9.49
N ARG A 499 -12.01 -6.86 9.00
CA ARG A 499 -12.81 -7.56 7.98
C ARG A 499 -12.81 -6.75 6.68
N PRO A 500 -11.76 -6.86 5.85
CA PRO A 500 -11.58 -6.08 4.62
C PRO A 500 -12.49 -6.57 3.48
N VAL A 501 -12.93 -7.82 3.54
CA VAL A 501 -13.78 -8.46 2.52
C VAL A 501 -15.10 -8.85 3.17
N TYR A 502 -16.18 -8.75 2.40
CA TYR A 502 -17.50 -9.24 2.80
C TYR A 502 -18.18 -9.83 1.58
N GLU A 503 -18.63 -11.08 1.73
CA GLU A 503 -19.27 -11.84 0.65
C GLU A 503 -18.48 -11.83 -0.67
N GLY A 504 -17.13 -11.84 -0.57
CA GLY A 504 -16.23 -11.87 -1.73
C GLY A 504 -16.04 -10.53 -2.44
N ILE A 505 -16.45 -9.43 -1.83
CA ILE A 505 -16.20 -8.06 -2.32
C ILE A 505 -15.34 -7.31 -1.30
N LEU A 506 -14.35 -6.57 -1.79
CA LEU A 506 -13.59 -5.64 -0.95
C LEU A 506 -14.49 -4.53 -0.44
N LYS A 507 -14.42 -4.26 0.86
CA LYS A 507 -15.16 -3.17 1.47
C LYS A 507 -14.62 -1.82 0.99
N PRO A 508 -15.52 -0.88 0.69
CA PRO A 508 -15.18 0.55 0.65
C PRO A 508 -14.29 0.96 1.85
N ASN A 509 -13.16 1.67 1.62
CA ASN A 509 -12.31 2.23 2.69
C ASN A 509 -11.57 1.18 3.59
N TYR A 510 -11.35 -0.06 3.14
CA TYR A 510 -10.66 -1.08 3.94
C TYR A 510 -9.21 -0.73 4.34
N ASN A 511 -8.59 0.20 3.62
CA ASN A 511 -7.19 0.61 3.76
C ASN A 511 -6.95 1.74 4.77
N SER A 512 -8.02 2.38 5.25
CA SER A 512 -7.98 3.57 6.13
C SER A 512 -8.90 3.38 7.34
N ILE A 513 -8.94 2.16 7.88
CA ILE A 513 -9.66 1.83 9.13
C ILE A 513 -8.74 2.11 10.32
N ASP A 514 -9.21 2.95 11.25
CA ASP A 514 -8.49 3.33 12.46
C ASP A 514 -8.62 2.24 13.55
N MET A 515 -7.61 2.12 14.41
CA MET A 515 -7.66 1.28 15.61
C MET A 515 -8.84 1.60 16.52
N ALA A 516 -9.23 2.88 16.61
CA ALA A 516 -10.35 3.29 17.46
C ALA A 516 -11.72 2.77 16.94
N GLU A 517 -11.83 2.44 15.66
CA GLU A 517 -13.06 1.89 15.07
C GLU A 517 -13.21 0.39 15.32
N ILE A 518 -12.10 -0.32 15.52
CA ILE A 518 -12.11 -1.79 15.72
C ILE A 518 -12.13 -2.16 17.19
N GLU A 519 -11.38 -1.45 18.03
CA GLU A 519 -11.30 -1.74 19.46
C GLU A 519 -12.55 -1.21 20.19
N LEU A 520 -13.49 -2.12 20.45
CA LEU A 520 -14.78 -1.80 21.06
C LEU A 520 -14.68 -1.72 22.60
N VAL A 521 -14.60 -0.50 23.13
CA VAL A 521 -14.59 -0.26 24.59
C VAL A 521 -15.99 -0.44 25.20
N ASP A 522 -16.02 -0.91 26.45
CA ASP A 522 -17.25 -1.08 27.24
C ASP A 522 -17.54 0.16 28.11
N ASP A 523 -18.06 1.21 27.47
CA ASP A 523 -18.36 2.50 28.12
C ASP A 523 -19.82 2.97 27.94
N GLY A 524 -20.56 2.32 27.04
CA GLY A 524 -21.96 2.66 26.76
C GLY A 524 -22.13 3.90 25.91
N TYR A 525 -21.06 4.47 25.35
CA TYR A 525 -21.14 5.59 24.41
C TYR A 525 -21.74 5.16 23.07
N GLY A 526 -22.26 6.15 22.34
CA GLY A 526 -22.81 5.94 21.00
C GLY A 526 -21.73 5.57 19.97
N PRO A 527 -22.12 5.00 18.82
CA PRO A 527 -21.20 4.82 17.71
C PRO A 527 -20.57 6.18 17.31
N ARG A 528 -19.24 6.22 17.13
CA ARG A 528 -18.42 7.42 16.81
C ARG A 528 -18.14 8.38 17.98
N GLU A 529 -18.56 8.05 19.19
CA GLU A 529 -18.08 8.72 20.41
C GLU A 529 -17.03 7.84 21.06
N PHE A 530 -15.75 8.11 20.76
CA PHE A 530 -14.65 7.28 21.24
C PHE A 530 -14.31 7.57 22.70
N ASN A 531 -14.01 6.52 23.45
CA ASN A 531 -13.55 6.62 24.82
C ASN A 531 -12.26 7.44 24.92
N LYS A 532 -12.14 8.29 25.94
CA LYS A 532 -10.90 9.04 26.20
C LYS A 532 -9.71 8.12 26.45
N ASP A 533 -9.87 7.03 27.20
CA ASP A 533 -8.78 6.07 27.45
C ASP A 533 -8.32 5.34 26.18
N LEU A 534 -9.22 5.13 25.22
CA LEU A 534 -8.89 4.58 23.91
C LEU A 534 -8.15 5.60 23.05
N LEU A 535 -8.57 6.86 23.09
CA LEU A 535 -7.91 7.96 22.39
C LEU A 535 -6.51 8.22 22.97
N ASP A 536 -6.34 8.16 24.29
CA ASP A 536 -5.03 8.25 24.94
C ASP A 536 -4.11 7.11 24.49
N LEU A 537 -4.62 5.87 24.47
CA LEU A 537 -3.86 4.73 23.96
C LEU A 537 -3.49 4.93 22.48
N ARG A 538 -4.44 5.40 21.67
CA ARG A 538 -4.23 5.68 20.25
C ARG A 538 -3.14 6.74 20.06
N LEU A 539 -3.19 7.84 20.81
CA LEU A 539 -2.18 8.90 20.75
C LEU A 539 -0.80 8.35 21.07
N ALA A 540 -0.66 7.59 22.16
CA ALA A 540 0.62 6.98 22.53
C ALA A 540 1.17 6.00 21.47
N VAL A 541 0.27 5.23 20.83
CA VAL A 541 0.62 4.29 19.75
C VAL A 541 1.06 5.03 18.48
N VAL A 542 0.37 6.12 18.14
CA VAL A 542 0.61 6.94 16.95
C VAL A 542 1.88 7.78 17.07
N GLU A 543 2.11 8.39 18.23
CA GLU A 543 3.32 9.17 18.54
C GLU A 543 4.56 8.29 18.74
N GLN A 544 4.42 6.97 18.62
CA GLN A 544 5.51 5.99 18.73
C GLN A 544 6.26 6.10 20.06
N GLU A 545 5.54 6.28 21.16
CA GLU A 545 6.14 6.27 22.49
C GLU A 545 6.87 4.95 22.76
N LYS A 546 8.09 5.04 23.32
CA LYS A 546 9.04 3.91 23.37
C LYS A 546 8.47 2.60 23.89
N ASN A 547 7.82 2.60 25.04
CA ASN A 547 7.20 1.41 25.62
C ASN A 547 6.16 1.88 26.63
N GLY A 548 4.94 1.35 26.52
CA GLY A 548 3.89 1.65 27.48
C GLY A 548 2.86 0.55 27.59
N SER A 549 1.95 0.74 28.55
CA SER A 549 0.83 -0.16 28.72
C SER A 549 -0.40 0.57 29.23
N LYS A 550 -1.58 0.19 28.74
CA LYS A 550 -2.88 0.71 29.17
C LYS A 550 -3.84 -0.46 29.36
N SER A 551 -4.63 -0.44 30.42
CA SER A 551 -5.72 -1.42 30.61
C SER A 551 -7.04 -0.80 30.15
N LEU A 552 -7.80 -1.54 29.33
CA LEU A 552 -9.13 -1.16 28.86
C LEU A 552 -10.10 -2.31 29.11
N THR A 553 -11.35 -1.96 29.44
CA THR A 553 -12.46 -2.93 29.44
C THR A 553 -13.09 -2.93 28.07
N VAL A 554 -13.06 -4.08 27.37
CA VAL A 554 -13.53 -4.18 25.99
C VAL A 554 -14.61 -5.23 25.82
N LYS A 555 -15.45 -5.00 24.81
CA LYS A 555 -16.47 -5.93 24.33
C LYS A 555 -15.84 -6.85 23.30
N TYR A 556 -15.73 -8.13 23.64
CA TYR A 556 -15.26 -9.15 22.72
C TYR A 556 -16.45 -9.92 22.14
N HIS A 557 -16.45 -10.18 20.84
CA HIS A 557 -17.53 -10.91 20.19
C HIS A 557 -17.17 -12.39 19.97
N TYR A 558 -18.19 -13.25 19.97
CA TYR A 558 -18.08 -14.66 19.60
C TYR A 558 -19.11 -14.99 18.51
N ASP A 559 -18.83 -16.05 17.74
CA ASP A 559 -19.66 -16.61 16.68
C ASP A 559 -20.14 -15.57 15.64
N ASP A 560 -19.23 -14.77 15.08
CA ASP A 560 -19.55 -13.71 14.12
C ASP A 560 -20.51 -12.64 14.70
N MET A 561 -20.12 -11.96 15.79
CA MET A 561 -20.91 -10.88 16.41
C MET A 561 -22.25 -11.30 17.04
N LYS A 562 -22.49 -12.60 17.26
CA LYS A 562 -23.76 -13.09 17.85
C LYS A 562 -23.80 -13.03 19.37
N ARG A 563 -22.66 -13.26 20.01
CA ARG A 563 -22.51 -13.21 21.46
C ARG A 563 -21.45 -12.17 21.80
N VAL A 564 -21.63 -11.49 22.92
CA VAL A 564 -20.68 -10.49 23.41
C VAL A 564 -20.28 -10.88 24.83
N GLY A 565 -18.98 -10.89 25.08
CA GLY A 565 -18.38 -11.01 26.40
C GLY A 565 -17.66 -9.72 26.78
N HIS A 566 -17.57 -9.47 28.07
CA HIS A 566 -16.87 -8.32 28.63
C HIS A 566 -15.55 -8.82 29.20
N HIS A 567 -14.43 -8.28 28.73
CA HIS A 567 -13.10 -8.68 29.19
C HIS A 567 -12.26 -7.46 29.47
N LYS A 568 -11.53 -7.50 30.60
CA LYS A 568 -10.49 -6.51 30.89
C LYS A 568 -9.19 -6.96 30.22
N ARG A 569 -8.69 -6.13 29.31
CA ARG A 569 -7.46 -6.39 28.55
C ARG A 569 -6.41 -5.36 28.90
N LYS A 570 -5.16 -5.80 28.98
CA LYS A 570 -4.00 -4.93 29.09
C LYS A 570 -3.28 -4.91 27.74
N TYR A 571 -3.21 -3.71 27.17
CA TYR A 571 -2.54 -3.41 25.91
C TYR A 571 -1.11 -3.00 26.21
N TYR A 572 -0.15 -3.66 25.57
CA TYR A 572 1.26 -3.28 25.57
C TYR A 572 1.62 -2.81 24.17
N TYR A 573 2.31 -1.67 24.06
CA TYR A 573 2.72 -1.13 22.76
C TYR A 573 4.21 -0.83 22.74
N SER A 574 4.83 -1.04 21.58
CA SER A 574 6.23 -0.76 21.32
C SER A 574 6.42 -0.41 19.83
N PRO A 575 7.18 0.65 19.50
CA PRO A 575 7.43 1.04 18.12
C PRO A 575 8.43 0.07 17.46
N ILE A 576 8.23 -0.19 16.17
CA ILE A 576 9.16 -1.00 15.38
C ILE A 576 10.22 -0.06 14.81
N GLU A 577 11.46 -0.21 15.27
CA GLU A 577 12.60 0.61 14.85
C GLU A 577 12.75 0.67 13.31
N ASN A 578 13.09 1.86 12.81
CA ASN A 578 13.24 2.15 11.37
C ASN A 578 11.97 1.91 10.53
N SER A 579 10.79 2.02 11.13
CA SER A 579 9.50 1.92 10.42
C SER A 579 8.43 2.84 11.02
N PRO A 580 7.38 3.20 10.25
CA PRO A 580 6.25 3.99 10.75
C PRO A 580 5.25 3.16 11.57
N PHE A 581 5.61 1.94 11.98
CA PHE A 581 4.69 0.99 12.59
C PHE A 581 4.91 0.83 14.09
N THR A 582 3.81 0.68 14.83
CA THR A 582 3.80 0.34 16.24
C THR A 582 3.12 -1.00 16.42
N LEU A 583 3.78 -1.92 17.14
CA LEU A 583 3.21 -3.21 17.51
C LEU A 583 2.44 -3.06 18.82
N VAL A 584 1.19 -3.50 18.83
CA VAL A 584 0.34 -3.55 20.02
C VAL A 584 -0.03 -4.99 20.32
N VAL A 585 0.14 -5.41 21.57
CA VAL A 585 -0.22 -6.74 22.07
C VAL A 585 -1.25 -6.59 23.16
N ALA A 586 -2.44 -7.13 22.93
CA ALA A 586 -3.54 -7.14 23.88
C ALA A 586 -3.58 -8.49 24.59
N VAL A 587 -3.39 -8.48 25.91
CA VAL A 587 -3.41 -9.68 26.76
C VAL A 587 -4.54 -9.56 27.79
N PRO A 588 -5.35 -10.60 28.02
CA PRO A 588 -6.32 -10.59 29.11
C PRO A 588 -5.63 -10.35 30.47
N GLU A 589 -6.25 -9.54 31.33
CA GLU A 589 -5.61 -9.17 32.62
C GLU A 589 -5.63 -10.33 33.63
N ASP A 590 -6.70 -11.12 33.60
CA ASP A 590 -7.00 -12.19 34.57
C ASP A 590 -6.26 -13.50 34.26
N TYR A 591 -5.93 -13.78 33.00
CA TYR A 591 -5.26 -15.01 32.55
C TYR A 591 -4.38 -14.75 31.32
N GLY A 592 -3.47 -15.67 30.99
CA GLY A 592 -2.58 -15.53 29.82
C GLY A 592 -1.20 -14.93 30.12
N LYS A 593 -0.91 -14.58 31.38
CA LYS A 593 0.44 -14.16 31.82
C LYS A 593 1.45 -15.31 31.85
N TYR A 594 0.97 -16.55 31.96
CA TYR A 594 1.78 -17.75 32.05
C TYR A 594 1.47 -18.69 30.89
N ARG A 595 2.52 -19.25 30.29
CA ARG A 595 2.45 -20.31 29.26
C ARG A 595 2.88 -21.62 29.90
N VAL A 596 2.21 -22.71 29.54
CA VAL A 596 2.68 -24.07 29.83
C VAL A 596 3.79 -24.42 28.85
N HIS A 597 4.96 -24.78 29.36
CA HIS A 597 6.10 -25.21 28.55
C HIS A 597 6.26 -26.73 28.66
N GLY A 598 5.63 -27.46 27.74
CA GLY A 598 5.71 -28.93 27.69
C GLY A 598 6.78 -29.41 26.73
N GLU A 599 8.05 -29.49 27.16
CA GLU A 599 9.10 -30.10 26.33
C GLU A 599 8.99 -31.62 26.39
N VAL A 600 8.60 -32.22 25.26
CA VAL A 600 8.78 -33.66 25.05
C VAL A 600 10.01 -33.83 24.16
N GLU A 601 11.14 -34.23 24.75
CA GLU A 601 12.32 -34.57 23.96
C GLU A 601 11.99 -35.74 23.04
N LEU A 602 11.83 -35.47 21.73
CA LEU A 602 11.48 -36.49 20.74
C LEU A 602 12.47 -37.67 20.79
N HIS A 603 13.78 -37.43 20.87
CA HIS A 603 14.77 -38.52 20.90
C HIS A 603 14.67 -39.44 22.13
N ARG A 604 14.36 -38.92 23.33
CA ARG A 604 14.13 -39.74 24.54
C ARG A 604 12.74 -40.40 24.54
N ALA A 605 11.74 -39.70 24.02
CA ALA A 605 10.37 -40.21 23.87
C ALA A 605 10.27 -41.44 22.96
N HIS A 606 11.25 -41.67 22.08
CA HIS A 606 11.28 -42.84 21.20
C HIS A 606 11.96 -44.06 21.85
N GLN A 607 12.71 -43.90 22.95
CA GLN A 607 13.40 -45.00 23.62
C GLN A 607 12.52 -45.76 24.61
N ASN A 608 11.48 -45.13 25.17
CA ASN A 608 10.56 -45.75 26.12
C ASN A 608 9.11 -45.68 25.57
N GLU A 609 8.69 -46.80 24.98
CA GLU A 609 7.32 -47.21 24.61
C GLU A 609 6.49 -46.33 23.64
N LYS A 610 6.13 -46.96 22.51
CA LYS A 610 5.14 -46.59 21.46
C LYS A 610 5.32 -45.23 20.79
N ALA A 611 5.68 -45.32 19.51
CA ALA A 611 6.19 -44.24 18.69
C ALA A 611 5.27 -43.02 18.70
N VAL A 612 5.84 -41.82 18.82
CA VAL A 612 5.14 -40.54 18.63
C VAL A 612 4.25 -40.56 17.38
N LEU A 613 4.61 -41.34 16.36
CA LEU A 613 3.83 -41.57 15.15
C LEU A 613 2.47 -42.25 15.38
N GLU A 614 2.31 -43.15 16.36
CA GLU A 614 1.03 -43.80 16.68
C GLU A 614 -0.01 -42.80 17.19
N LEU A 615 0.40 -41.75 17.90
CA LEU A 615 -0.49 -40.66 18.37
C LEU A 615 -1.17 -39.93 17.20
N PHE A 616 -0.52 -39.91 16.04
CA PHE A 616 -0.98 -39.21 14.85
C PHE A 616 -1.47 -40.17 13.76
N HIS A 617 -1.82 -41.42 14.09
CA HIS A 617 -2.43 -42.36 13.14
C HIS A 617 -3.94 -42.14 13.01
N GLY A 618 -4.43 -42.12 11.75
CA GLY A 618 -5.85 -41.97 11.41
C GLY A 618 -6.26 -40.51 11.12
N GLU A 619 -7.56 -40.30 10.89
CA GLU A 619 -8.12 -38.98 10.51
C GLU A 619 -8.71 -38.18 11.69
N ASN A 620 -8.70 -38.76 12.91
CA ASN A 620 -9.37 -38.22 14.10
C ASN A 620 -8.54 -37.17 14.86
N TRP A 621 -7.70 -36.42 14.17
CA TRP A 621 -6.96 -35.29 14.71
C TRP A 621 -6.86 -34.19 13.65
N ARG A 622 -6.64 -32.97 14.13
CA ARG A 622 -6.48 -31.77 13.31
C ARG A 622 -5.42 -30.90 13.94
N VAL A 623 -4.68 -30.20 13.09
CA VAL A 623 -3.75 -29.15 13.54
C VAL A 623 -4.24 -27.80 13.05
N HIS A 624 -3.73 -26.74 13.67
CA HIS A 624 -4.02 -25.40 13.19
C HIS A 624 -3.50 -25.25 11.75
N PRO A 625 -4.35 -24.85 10.78
CA PRO A 625 -3.96 -24.85 9.37
C PRO A 625 -2.93 -23.75 9.03
N ASP A 626 -2.98 -22.62 9.75
CA ASP A 626 -2.12 -21.46 9.43
C ASP A 626 -0.75 -21.48 10.15
N TRP A 627 -0.51 -22.41 11.07
CA TRP A 627 0.74 -22.43 11.85
C TRP A 627 1.85 -23.18 11.10
N GLU A 628 3.06 -22.60 11.07
CA GLU A 628 4.22 -23.23 10.42
C GLU A 628 5.02 -24.07 11.42
N TYR A 629 4.82 -25.39 11.39
CA TYR A 629 5.56 -26.33 12.23
C TYR A 629 6.98 -26.59 11.71
N CYS A 630 7.07 -27.08 10.47
CA CYS A 630 8.31 -27.36 9.75
C CYS A 630 8.06 -27.11 8.26
N LYS A 631 9.04 -26.54 7.56
CA LYS A 631 9.00 -26.37 6.10
C LYS A 631 10.37 -26.58 5.46
N TYR A 632 10.36 -26.93 4.18
CA TYR A 632 11.56 -26.91 3.35
C TYR A 632 11.87 -25.48 2.92
N CYS A 633 13.15 -25.10 2.85
CA CYS A 633 13.53 -23.75 2.39
C CYS A 633 13.35 -23.59 0.87
N ASN A 634 13.42 -24.69 0.12
CA ASN A 634 13.17 -24.72 -1.32
C ASN A 634 11.89 -25.53 -1.56
N ASP A 635 10.77 -24.84 -1.77
CA ASP A 635 9.42 -25.42 -1.98
C ASP A 635 9.24 -26.22 -3.28
N THR A 636 10.32 -26.76 -3.85
CA THR A 636 10.34 -27.14 -5.26
C THR A 636 9.86 -28.56 -5.56
N TYR A 637 9.62 -29.45 -4.59
CA TYR A 637 9.33 -30.87 -4.92
C TYR A 637 8.33 -31.66 -4.05
N LEU A 638 7.97 -31.22 -2.83
CA LEU A 638 7.06 -31.98 -1.95
C LEU A 638 5.85 -31.12 -1.59
N HIS A 639 4.74 -31.33 -2.30
CA HIS A 639 3.44 -30.75 -1.96
C HIS A 639 2.67 -31.73 -1.07
N PHE A 640 2.29 -31.27 0.12
CA PHE A 640 1.37 -31.96 1.02
C PHE A 640 -0.06 -31.49 0.73
N LYS A 641 -1.04 -32.40 0.79
CA LYS A 641 -2.45 -32.03 0.56
C LYS A 641 -3.07 -31.36 1.78
N SER A 642 -2.55 -31.66 2.97
CA SER A 642 -3.01 -31.08 4.21
C SER A 642 -1.85 -30.78 5.18
N PRO A 643 -2.01 -29.80 6.10
CA PRO A 643 -1.02 -29.51 7.15
C PRO A 643 -0.72 -30.71 8.05
N GLU A 644 -1.69 -31.62 8.23
CA GLU A 644 -1.54 -32.86 8.97
C GLU A 644 -0.51 -33.79 8.31
N GLU A 645 -0.58 -33.96 6.99
CA GLU A 645 0.38 -34.78 6.24
C GLU A 645 1.80 -34.20 6.31
N GLU A 646 1.92 -32.87 6.25
CA GLU A 646 3.20 -32.16 6.40
C GLU A 646 3.82 -32.40 7.78
N LEU A 647 3.04 -32.23 8.85
CA LEU A 647 3.51 -32.49 10.21
C LEU A 647 3.92 -33.96 10.38
N TYR A 648 3.11 -34.90 9.88
CA TYR A 648 3.41 -36.33 9.95
C TYR A 648 4.72 -36.68 9.23
N HIS A 649 4.95 -36.09 8.05
CA HIS A 649 6.20 -36.25 7.30
C HIS A 649 7.43 -35.80 8.10
N PHE A 650 7.36 -34.62 8.74
CA PHE A 650 8.47 -34.11 9.54
C PHE A 650 8.65 -34.88 10.86
N LEU A 651 7.57 -35.37 11.47
CA LEU A 651 7.66 -36.27 12.62
C LEU A 651 8.35 -37.59 12.25
N ASN A 652 8.02 -38.17 11.09
CA ASN A 652 8.70 -39.38 10.59
C ASN A 652 10.18 -39.12 10.30
N ARG A 653 10.51 -37.96 9.70
CA ARG A 653 11.90 -37.56 9.45
C ARG A 653 12.67 -37.31 10.75
N SER A 654 12.02 -36.82 11.81
CA SER A 654 12.63 -36.62 13.13
C SER A 654 13.06 -37.92 13.81
N ASN A 655 12.48 -39.05 13.39
CA ASN A 655 12.84 -40.39 13.86
C ASN A 655 14.13 -40.93 13.18
N GLN A 656 14.53 -40.38 12.03
CA GLN A 656 15.70 -40.85 11.30
C GLN A 656 17.02 -40.37 11.96
N PRO A 657 18.08 -41.21 11.97
CA PRO A 657 19.37 -40.81 12.51
C PRO A 657 19.95 -39.63 11.73
N GLY A 658 20.42 -38.60 12.45
CA GLY A 658 20.99 -37.38 11.86
C GLY A 658 20.04 -36.17 11.81
N TRP A 659 18.85 -36.27 12.40
CA TRP A 659 17.95 -35.12 12.58
C TRP A 659 18.61 -33.99 13.37
N LYS A 660 18.45 -32.76 12.87
CA LYS A 660 18.87 -31.53 13.57
C LYS A 660 17.73 -30.52 13.55
N TRP A 661 17.50 -29.88 14.69
CA TRP A 661 16.64 -28.70 14.74
C TRP A 661 17.37 -27.55 14.05
N LYS A 662 16.81 -27.09 12.94
CA LYS A 662 17.29 -25.90 12.22
C LYS A 662 16.26 -24.82 12.42
N GLU A 663 16.67 -23.74 13.08
CA GLU A 663 15.84 -22.53 13.13
C GLU A 663 15.86 -21.84 11.77
N LYS A 664 14.81 -21.06 11.49
CA LYS A 664 14.75 -20.25 10.29
C LYS A 664 15.98 -19.33 10.24
N PRO A 665 16.76 -19.30 9.13
CA PRO A 665 17.95 -18.45 9.06
C PRO A 665 17.57 -17.00 9.34
N LYS A 666 18.21 -16.38 10.34
CA LYS A 666 18.19 -14.93 10.52
C LYS A 666 19.37 -14.38 9.72
N ILE A 667 19.10 -13.65 8.64
CA ILE A 667 20.15 -13.05 7.83
C ILE A 667 20.50 -11.70 8.46
N SER A 668 21.76 -11.53 8.87
CA SER A 668 22.25 -10.28 9.45
C SER A 668 22.32 -9.19 8.36
N PRO A 669 21.89 -7.94 8.64
CA PRO A 669 21.93 -6.84 7.66
C PRO A 669 23.35 -6.36 7.29
N ASP A 670 24.40 -6.76 8.02
CA ASP A 670 25.69 -6.04 8.02
C ASP A 670 26.70 -6.41 6.92
N SER A 671 26.31 -7.09 5.84
CA SER A 671 27.23 -7.28 4.69
C SER A 671 27.16 -6.12 3.70
N HIS A 672 27.63 -4.95 4.13
CA HIS A 672 27.97 -3.86 3.22
C HIS A 672 29.13 -4.28 2.31
N PHE A 673 28.83 -4.72 1.09
CA PHE A 673 29.81 -4.77 0.01
C PHE A 673 29.82 -3.41 -0.69
N SER A 674 30.73 -2.53 -0.26
CA SER A 674 31.08 -1.32 -1.00
C SER A 674 31.78 -1.71 -2.30
N PHE A 675 31.12 -1.56 -3.43
CA PHE A 675 31.71 -1.80 -4.74
C PHE A 675 32.51 -0.56 -5.19
N THR A 676 33.69 -0.35 -4.59
CA THR A 676 34.72 0.53 -5.15
C THR A 676 36.09 -0.12 -5.01
N GLU A 677 36.69 -0.36 -6.17
CA GLU A 677 38.10 -0.69 -6.44
C GLU A 677 38.68 -2.06 -6.05
N SER A 678 39.37 -2.63 -7.05
CA SER A 678 40.40 -3.68 -7.01
C SER A 678 39.97 -5.16 -7.06
N LYS A 679 39.99 -5.68 -8.29
CA LYS A 679 40.44 -7.06 -8.58
C LYS A 679 41.84 -7.23 -7.97
N LYS A 680 42.00 -8.00 -6.87
CA LYS A 680 43.13 -8.92 -6.59
C LYS A 680 43.16 -9.35 -5.10
N TYR A 681 43.48 -10.63 -4.91
CA TYR A 681 43.83 -11.34 -3.67
C TYR A 681 42.71 -11.67 -2.66
N PHE A 682 42.32 -12.94 -2.67
CA PHE A 682 41.67 -13.64 -1.57
C PHE A 682 42.69 -13.90 -0.44
N PRO A 683 42.28 -13.71 0.82
CA PRO A 683 42.56 -14.73 1.83
C PRO A 683 41.28 -15.15 2.57
N ASP A 684 41.18 -16.46 2.77
CA ASP A 684 40.16 -17.14 3.58
C ASP A 684 40.26 -16.72 5.05
N ASN A 685 39.14 -16.27 5.62
CA ASN A 685 38.58 -16.65 6.92
C ASN A 685 37.68 -15.53 7.46
N ASN A 686 36.37 -15.71 7.33
CA ASN A 686 35.38 -15.42 8.36
C ASN A 686 34.02 -15.99 7.97
N SER A 687 33.32 -16.50 8.97
CA SER A 687 32.10 -17.30 8.92
C SER A 687 30.86 -16.52 8.48
N ALA A 688 30.81 -16.12 7.22
CA ALA A 688 29.57 -15.83 6.51
C ALA A 688 29.27 -17.01 5.58
N LEU A 689 28.16 -17.71 5.81
CA LEU A 689 27.69 -18.78 4.93
C LEU A 689 27.44 -18.18 3.53
N LYS A 690 28.29 -18.52 2.56
CA LYS A 690 28.05 -18.24 1.14
C LYS A 690 26.69 -18.86 0.72
N PRO A 691 25.82 -18.14 0.00
CA PRO A 691 24.50 -18.64 -0.43
C PRO A 691 24.56 -19.91 -1.31
N ASP A 692 25.70 -20.16 -1.98
CA ASP A 692 25.91 -21.30 -2.89
C ASP A 692 25.95 -22.69 -2.23
N LYS A 693 25.67 -22.81 -0.92
CA LYS A 693 25.63 -24.09 -0.20
C LYS A 693 24.31 -24.38 0.51
N LEU A 694 23.19 -23.77 0.10
CA LEU A 694 21.88 -24.25 0.56
C LEU A 694 21.49 -25.50 -0.25
N GLY A 695 21.91 -26.66 0.26
CA GLY A 695 21.57 -27.95 -0.35
C GLY A 695 20.06 -28.16 -0.46
N LYS A 696 19.63 -28.92 -1.48
CA LYS A 696 18.22 -29.19 -1.85
C LYS A 696 17.34 -29.73 -0.70
N ASP A 697 17.94 -30.18 0.41
CA ASP A 697 17.29 -30.69 1.63
C ASP A 697 17.34 -29.72 2.84
N SER A 698 17.55 -28.42 2.61
CA SER A 698 17.46 -27.44 3.70
C SER A 698 16.02 -27.29 4.19
N TYR A 699 15.79 -27.45 5.49
CA TYR A 699 14.50 -27.28 6.16
C TYR A 699 14.67 -26.42 7.42
N TYR A 700 13.59 -25.82 7.89
CA TYR A 700 13.50 -25.13 9.18
C TYR A 700 12.27 -25.60 9.95
N CYS A 701 12.37 -25.65 11.27
CA CYS A 701 11.32 -26.14 12.15
C CYS A 701 11.26 -25.33 13.46
N ASP A 702 10.05 -25.01 13.91
CA ASP A 702 9.83 -24.48 15.27
C ASP A 702 9.78 -25.64 16.26
N ARG A 703 10.87 -25.80 17.00
CA ARG A 703 11.04 -26.87 17.99
C ARG A 703 9.98 -26.80 19.08
N ASP A 704 9.73 -25.61 19.62
CA ASP A 704 8.83 -25.42 20.75
C ASP A 704 7.39 -25.76 20.36
N LEU A 705 7.00 -25.35 19.15
CA LEU A 705 5.66 -25.61 18.63
C LEU A 705 5.40 -27.10 18.43
N ILE A 706 6.34 -27.82 17.79
CA ILE A 706 6.18 -29.27 17.57
C ILE A 706 6.14 -30.03 18.89
N GLN A 707 7.03 -29.71 19.82
CA GLN A 707 7.04 -30.37 21.14
C GLN A 707 5.74 -30.12 21.91
N SER A 708 5.20 -28.89 21.83
CA SER A 708 3.93 -28.54 22.46
C SER A 708 2.75 -29.32 21.87
N VAL A 709 2.71 -29.55 20.55
CA VAL A 709 1.68 -30.38 19.91
C VAL A 709 1.80 -31.85 20.32
N VAL A 710 3.01 -32.39 20.37
CA VAL A 710 3.23 -33.77 20.82
C VAL A 710 2.85 -33.94 22.30
N PHE A 711 3.14 -32.93 23.12
CA PHE A 711 2.68 -32.89 24.51
C PHE A 711 1.16 -32.91 24.57
N ASP A 712 0.47 -32.00 23.87
CA ASP A 712 -0.99 -31.93 23.84
C ASP A 712 -1.65 -33.22 23.34
N ALA A 713 -1.07 -33.85 22.31
CA ALA A 713 -1.53 -35.13 21.78
C ALA A 713 -1.50 -36.25 22.85
N ARG A 714 -0.45 -36.33 23.67
CA ARG A 714 -0.34 -37.32 24.75
C ARG A 714 -1.42 -37.13 25.83
N TYR A 715 -1.71 -35.89 26.20
CA TYR A 715 -2.76 -35.60 27.19
C TYR A 715 -4.16 -35.84 26.62
N SER A 716 -4.38 -35.45 25.37
CA SER A 716 -5.64 -35.67 24.66
C SER A 716 -5.94 -37.16 24.47
N GLU A 717 -4.92 -37.97 24.15
CA GLU A 717 -5.05 -39.43 24.05
C GLU A 717 -5.44 -40.05 25.40
N ASN A 718 -4.74 -39.69 26.49
CA ASN A 718 -5.07 -40.19 27.84
C ASN A 718 -6.51 -39.84 28.24
N ASN A 719 -6.98 -38.64 27.94
CA ASN A 719 -8.37 -38.24 28.21
C ASN A 719 -9.39 -38.95 27.31
N SER A 720 -9.04 -39.28 26.07
CA SER A 720 -9.89 -40.07 25.17
C SER A 720 -10.07 -41.50 25.66
N ARG A 721 -9.02 -42.12 26.21
CA ARG A 721 -9.07 -43.46 26.81
C ARG A 721 -9.90 -43.50 28.10
N VAL A 722 -9.86 -42.45 28.92
CA VAL A 722 -10.64 -42.33 30.16
C VAL A 722 -12.15 -42.18 29.91
N LYS A 723 -12.58 -41.64 28.78
CA LYS A 723 -14.01 -41.58 28.42
C LYS A 723 -14.59 -42.92 27.98
N CYS A 724 -13.77 -43.90 27.61
CA CYS A 724 -14.24 -45.24 27.25
C CYS A 724 -14.32 -46.22 28.44
N SER A 725 -13.85 -45.85 29.63
CA SER A 725 -13.84 -46.76 30.78
C SER A 725 -15.06 -46.65 31.70
N ASN A 726 -15.92 -45.64 31.53
CA ASN A 726 -17.15 -45.49 32.33
C ASN A 726 -18.40 -45.58 31.43
N GLU A 727 -18.84 -46.83 31.26
CA GLU A 727 -20.18 -47.33 30.90
C GLU A 727 -20.82 -46.93 29.54
N GLN A 728 -21.14 -47.99 28.77
CA GLN A 728 -22.05 -48.06 27.61
C GLN A 728 -21.59 -47.46 26.27
N CYS A 729 -20.93 -48.30 25.47
CA CYS A 729 -20.98 -48.24 24.00
C CYS A 729 -21.13 -49.68 23.46
N ASN A 730 -22.37 -50.15 23.40
CA ASN A 730 -22.85 -51.23 22.55
C ASN A 730 -24.03 -50.68 21.74
#